data_AF-A0A381TKX1-F1
#
_entry.id   AF-A0A381TKX1-F1
#
_cell.length_a   1.000
_cell.length_b   1.000
_cell.length_c   1.000
_cell.angle_alpha   90.00
_cell.angle_beta   90.00
_cell.angle_gamma   90.00
#
_symmetry.space_group_name_H-M   'P 1'
#
loop_
_entity.id
_entity.type
_entity.pdbx_description
1 polymer ?
#
loop_
_entity_poly.entity_id
_entity_poly.type
_entity_poly.pdbx_seq_one_letter_code
_entity_poly.pdbx_strand_id
1 'polypeptide(L)'
;MKNENFQVSVIVPAFNAAENIEACVRSIQAQTYSPCEIIVVNDASTDNTAEITAELNVKLINMKRNGGAGAARNAGVEVAQGDIVAFTDSDCVAPSSWVEHIVTEFEADPELGVVGGLYHPNNEVSSSVDLLCFFEEEYFWHISSLYSSEAFPPGGNIAMLKEVLKKGSSGLEIMLLKGIASGEDTLVCSELKKISKLKFLDSLFVHHRSPNHWRSYFRRHINRGLSRATLMANRLTVKSDITVEAYGGTNIIFSSMFLALFLISLAVIPFYPEEGVVAAGLFLLLHVQLSQSFFSFAKKRFSEIFSKKKLTLFQSGKVRLLLLVRLFCWICGFAKGFLKHWLFKLKTWLNIFFSVVHFWIPGRISRLFYFVTSKCNARCEFCFNLDNVVNWEERKSEELNLEEVEKVADRFGRLPYITLSGGEPFIRKDLTEVIRIFHERAKTQWVTIPTNGAITENTVKRVKEILQQCPGMFLTVQVSIDSLFEGHDNSRKMPGGFVAMVETLKELAKVRKNFKNLRIQINTCFDDFNVNQIKQIINYCKTHLEYDQQLFYLIREAGELITKGNNHLIPKFIDTLLANEEREWRDNRKTIWHRVVRVLQGLTYKDLVEIKLNEKFIRPCFATEKFVTLYDDGAVSPCEVLEDRMKLGNIKDYDYDFYKLQKLTKMKDLYSKEIVEGKCNCEWQCALPMNMLYDPSVYFRILKGLTSPSKIVQSVSQEVYGEAK
;
A
#
# COMPACT_ATOMS: atom_id res chain seq x y z
N MET A 1 -6.44 -12.67 -40.70
CA MET A 1 -7.31 -13.53 -39.88
C MET A 1 -6.68 -13.60 -38.49
N LYS A 2 -7.28 -12.98 -37.48
CA LYS A 2 -6.96 -13.27 -36.07
C LYS A 2 -8.15 -14.06 -35.52
N ASN A 3 -8.08 -15.38 -35.63
CA ASN A 3 -8.95 -16.30 -34.90
C ASN A 3 -8.24 -16.66 -33.60
N GLU A 4 -8.29 -15.79 -32.60
CA GLU A 4 -8.00 -16.18 -31.23
C GLU A 4 -9.30 -16.00 -30.46
N ASN A 5 -10.01 -17.11 -30.20
CA ASN A 5 -11.15 -17.11 -29.29
C ASN A 5 -10.65 -16.66 -27.93
N PHE A 6 -11.08 -15.48 -27.46
CA PHE A 6 -10.65 -14.93 -26.18
C PHE A 6 -10.97 -15.88 -25.02
N GLN A 7 -9.97 -16.23 -24.23
CA GLN A 7 -10.22 -16.99 -23.01
C GLN A 7 -10.72 -16.08 -21.89
N VAL A 8 -11.78 -16.49 -21.18
CA VAL A 8 -12.40 -15.70 -20.11
C VAL A 8 -12.21 -16.37 -18.76
N SER A 9 -11.55 -15.70 -17.82
CA SER A 9 -11.55 -16.05 -16.41
C SER A 9 -12.65 -15.28 -15.69
N VAL A 10 -13.58 -15.97 -15.04
CA VAL A 10 -14.63 -15.33 -14.23
C VAL A 10 -14.24 -15.39 -12.75
N ILE A 11 -14.16 -14.23 -12.09
CA ILE A 11 -13.79 -14.11 -10.68
C ILE A 11 -15.00 -13.68 -9.85
N VAL A 12 -15.26 -14.42 -8.78
CA VAL A 12 -16.35 -14.18 -7.83
C VAL A 12 -15.78 -13.94 -6.43
N PRO A 13 -15.81 -12.70 -5.90
CA PRO A 13 -15.50 -12.44 -4.50
C PRO A 13 -16.65 -12.93 -3.62
N ALA A 14 -16.34 -13.68 -2.56
CA ALA A 14 -17.34 -14.25 -1.66
C ALA A 14 -16.99 -14.00 -0.19
N PHE A 15 -17.91 -13.40 0.57
CA PHE A 15 -17.81 -13.26 2.02
C PHE A 15 -19.19 -13.48 2.64
N ASN A 16 -19.32 -14.54 3.43
CA ASN A 16 -20.60 -14.95 4.02
C ASN A 16 -21.73 -15.07 2.98
N ALA A 17 -21.45 -15.82 1.92
CA ALA A 17 -22.29 -15.95 0.73
C ALA A 17 -22.95 -17.33 0.60
N ALA A 18 -23.03 -18.11 1.69
CA ALA A 18 -23.54 -19.48 1.66
C ALA A 18 -24.95 -19.60 1.02
N GLU A 19 -25.80 -18.59 1.16
CA GLU A 19 -27.15 -18.57 0.59
C GLU A 19 -27.22 -18.40 -0.94
N ASN A 20 -26.18 -17.82 -1.56
CA ASN A 20 -26.25 -17.36 -2.96
C ASN A 20 -25.14 -17.94 -3.86
N ILE A 21 -24.00 -18.33 -3.28
CA ILE A 21 -22.81 -18.69 -4.04
C ILE A 21 -23.04 -19.84 -5.03
N GLU A 22 -23.84 -20.84 -4.65
CA GLU A 22 -24.18 -21.96 -5.53
C GLU A 22 -24.93 -21.50 -6.79
N ALA A 23 -25.97 -20.68 -6.63
CA ALA A 23 -26.76 -20.19 -7.75
C ALA A 23 -25.90 -19.32 -8.69
N CYS A 24 -25.04 -18.47 -8.11
CA CYS A 24 -24.08 -17.67 -8.86
C CYS A 24 -23.16 -18.54 -9.71
N VAL A 25 -22.44 -19.47 -9.10
CA VAL A 25 -21.48 -20.34 -9.80
C VAL A 25 -22.17 -21.21 -10.86
N ARG A 26 -23.33 -21.81 -10.55
CA ARG A 26 -24.08 -22.61 -11.52
C ARG A 26 -24.51 -21.79 -12.74
N SER A 27 -24.84 -20.51 -12.57
CA SER A 27 -25.17 -19.62 -13.70
C SER A 27 -23.97 -19.35 -14.61
N ILE A 28 -22.76 -19.30 -14.05
CA ILE A 28 -21.50 -19.13 -14.79
C ILE A 28 -21.09 -20.45 -15.49
N GLN A 29 -21.40 -21.60 -14.89
CA GLN A 29 -21.18 -22.91 -15.52
C GLN A 29 -22.12 -23.17 -16.70
N ALA A 30 -23.31 -22.57 -16.69
CA ALA A 30 -24.32 -22.72 -17.73
C ALA A 30 -24.17 -21.75 -18.91
N GLN A 31 -22.98 -21.16 -19.12
CA GLN A 31 -22.75 -20.19 -20.19
C GLN A 31 -22.64 -20.85 -21.56
N THR A 32 -23.22 -20.22 -22.58
CA THR A 32 -23.13 -20.64 -23.99
C THR A 32 -21.71 -20.55 -24.52
N TYR A 33 -20.95 -19.57 -24.03
CA TYR A 33 -19.50 -19.50 -24.17
C TYR A 33 -18.86 -19.90 -22.84
N SER A 34 -18.24 -21.08 -22.79
CA SER A 34 -17.67 -21.60 -21.54
C SER A 34 -16.46 -20.76 -21.11
N PRO A 35 -16.44 -20.21 -19.87
CA PRO A 35 -15.23 -19.59 -19.34
C PRO A 35 -14.12 -20.64 -19.19
N CYS A 36 -12.86 -20.24 -19.37
CA CYS A 36 -11.73 -21.16 -19.22
C CYS A 36 -11.49 -21.56 -17.76
N GLU A 37 -11.85 -20.67 -16.83
CA GLU A 37 -11.87 -20.97 -15.40
C GLU A 37 -12.88 -20.10 -14.66
N ILE A 38 -13.37 -20.64 -13.54
CA ILE A 38 -14.17 -19.92 -12.55
C ILE A 38 -13.34 -19.89 -11.27
N ILE A 39 -13.06 -18.69 -10.78
CA ILE A 39 -12.25 -18.46 -9.58
C ILE A 39 -13.17 -17.87 -8.51
N VAL A 40 -13.37 -18.60 -7.42
CA VAL A 40 -14.07 -18.07 -6.25
C VAL A 40 -13.06 -17.71 -5.19
N VAL A 41 -13.10 -16.47 -4.73
CA VAL A 41 -12.21 -15.98 -3.68
C VAL A 41 -13.00 -15.81 -2.40
N ASN A 42 -12.85 -16.78 -1.50
CA ASN A 42 -13.42 -16.74 -0.16
C ASN A 42 -12.62 -15.77 0.72
N ASP A 43 -13.20 -14.62 1.00
CA ASP A 43 -12.60 -13.51 1.74
C ASP A 43 -12.71 -13.69 3.27
N ALA A 44 -12.27 -14.85 3.74
CA ALA A 44 -12.33 -15.31 5.13
C ALA A 44 -13.75 -15.36 5.72
N SER A 45 -14.68 -16.02 5.01
CA SER A 45 -16.05 -16.25 5.50
C SER A 45 -16.08 -17.01 6.82
N THR A 46 -17.12 -16.75 7.61
CA THR A 46 -17.40 -17.39 8.91
C THR A 46 -18.58 -18.35 8.86
N ASP A 47 -19.26 -18.45 7.72
CA ASP A 47 -20.33 -19.40 7.43
C ASP A 47 -19.84 -20.51 6.49
N ASN A 48 -20.77 -21.34 5.98
CA ASN A 48 -20.46 -22.50 5.14
C ASN A 48 -20.08 -22.15 3.67
N THR A 49 -19.72 -20.90 3.38
CA THR A 49 -19.39 -20.47 2.00
C THR A 49 -18.25 -21.29 1.41
N ALA A 50 -17.21 -21.57 2.19
CA ALA A 50 -16.02 -22.27 1.71
C ALA A 50 -16.33 -23.74 1.36
N GLU A 51 -17.10 -24.40 2.24
CA GLU A 51 -17.55 -25.78 2.11
C GLU A 51 -18.42 -25.95 0.87
N ILE A 52 -19.46 -25.11 0.72
CA ILE A 52 -20.34 -25.14 -0.47
C ILE A 52 -19.52 -24.90 -1.73
N THR A 53 -18.62 -23.92 -1.72
CA THR A 53 -17.82 -23.58 -2.91
C THR A 53 -16.88 -24.72 -3.32
N ALA A 54 -16.31 -25.45 -2.36
CA ALA A 54 -15.41 -26.56 -2.64
C ALA A 54 -16.09 -27.70 -3.44
N GLU A 55 -17.41 -27.82 -3.33
CA GLU A 55 -18.21 -28.83 -4.05
C GLU A 55 -18.56 -28.42 -5.50
N LEU A 56 -18.33 -27.16 -5.89
CA LEU A 56 -18.83 -26.61 -7.15
C LEU A 56 -17.86 -26.74 -8.34
N ASN A 57 -16.78 -27.51 -8.24
CA ASN A 57 -15.75 -27.66 -9.30
C ASN A 57 -15.24 -26.31 -9.83
N VAL A 58 -14.75 -25.47 -8.92
CA VAL A 58 -14.16 -24.16 -9.20
C VAL A 58 -12.78 -24.04 -8.56
N LYS A 59 -12.00 -23.04 -8.98
CA LYS A 59 -10.74 -22.70 -8.32
C LYS A 59 -11.03 -21.84 -7.09
N LEU A 60 -10.94 -22.44 -5.91
CA LEU A 60 -11.18 -21.76 -4.64
C LEU A 60 -9.89 -21.16 -4.06
N ILE A 61 -9.90 -19.86 -3.78
CA ILE A 61 -8.84 -19.16 -3.03
C ILE A 61 -9.38 -18.79 -1.66
N ASN A 62 -8.75 -19.28 -0.59
CA ASN A 62 -9.09 -18.91 0.78
C ASN A 62 -8.16 -17.81 1.30
N MET A 63 -8.71 -16.62 1.53
CA MET A 63 -7.97 -15.52 2.15
C MET A 63 -7.82 -15.76 3.66
N LYS A 64 -6.64 -15.46 4.21
CA LYS A 64 -6.37 -15.60 5.66
C LYS A 64 -7.16 -14.61 6.52
N ARG A 65 -7.64 -13.51 5.93
CA ARG A 65 -8.35 -12.42 6.62
C ARG A 65 -9.26 -11.70 5.63
N ASN A 66 -10.36 -11.15 6.15
CA ASN A 66 -11.27 -10.34 5.35
C ASN A 66 -10.59 -9.03 4.90
N GLY A 67 -10.45 -8.88 3.58
CA GLY A 67 -9.86 -7.74 2.88
C GLY A 67 -10.88 -6.88 2.12
N GLY A 68 -12.11 -7.37 1.92
CA GLY A 68 -13.16 -6.78 1.10
C GLY A 68 -13.12 -7.22 -0.36
N ALA A 69 -14.20 -6.97 -1.10
CA ALA A 69 -14.39 -7.42 -2.49
C ALA A 69 -13.24 -7.03 -3.42
N GLY A 70 -12.68 -5.83 -3.29
CA GLY A 70 -11.53 -5.42 -4.10
C GLY A 70 -10.28 -6.26 -3.84
N ALA A 71 -9.94 -6.55 -2.58
CA ALA A 71 -8.80 -7.42 -2.26
C ALA A 71 -9.01 -8.85 -2.77
N ALA A 72 -10.24 -9.35 -2.67
CA ALA A 72 -10.62 -10.66 -3.20
C ALA A 72 -10.50 -10.71 -4.74
N ARG A 73 -11.00 -9.70 -5.46
CA ARG A 73 -10.86 -9.58 -6.92
C ARG A 73 -9.39 -9.57 -7.34
N ASN A 74 -8.55 -8.82 -6.64
CA ASN A 74 -7.11 -8.75 -6.93
C ASN A 74 -6.42 -10.11 -6.75
N ALA A 75 -6.73 -10.82 -5.66
CA ALA A 75 -6.22 -12.17 -5.44
C ALA A 75 -6.67 -13.14 -6.56
N GLY A 76 -7.88 -12.97 -7.09
CA GLY A 76 -8.35 -13.71 -8.26
C GLY A 76 -7.59 -13.35 -9.54
N VAL A 77 -7.37 -12.06 -9.80
CA VAL A 77 -6.65 -11.55 -10.98
C VAL A 77 -5.22 -12.10 -11.03
N GLU A 78 -4.55 -12.19 -9.89
CA GLU A 78 -3.17 -12.73 -9.81
C GLU A 78 -3.05 -14.15 -10.36
N VAL A 79 -4.08 -14.99 -10.19
CA VAL A 79 -4.05 -16.40 -10.61
C VAL A 79 -4.85 -16.67 -11.87
N ALA A 80 -5.58 -15.69 -12.40
CA ALA A 80 -6.35 -15.80 -13.63
C ALA A 80 -5.44 -16.06 -14.83
N GLN A 81 -5.92 -16.84 -15.80
CA GLN A 81 -5.19 -17.31 -16.98
C GLN A 81 -5.78 -16.76 -18.27
N GLY A 82 -7.06 -16.39 -18.28
CA GLY A 82 -7.76 -15.84 -19.44
C GLY A 82 -7.21 -14.48 -19.90
N ASP A 83 -7.43 -14.20 -21.18
CA ASP A 83 -7.15 -12.92 -21.83
C ASP A 83 -8.10 -11.83 -21.31
N ILE A 84 -9.34 -12.22 -21.03
CA ILE A 84 -10.37 -11.39 -20.41
C ILE A 84 -10.57 -11.85 -18.96
N VAL A 85 -10.61 -10.88 -18.06
CA VAL A 85 -11.02 -11.08 -16.68
C VAL A 85 -12.39 -10.44 -16.47
N ALA A 86 -13.38 -11.26 -16.13
CA ALA A 86 -14.74 -10.82 -15.84
C ALA A 86 -15.05 -10.96 -14.35
N PHE A 87 -15.74 -9.98 -13.78
CA PHE A 87 -16.19 -10.00 -12.39
C PHE A 87 -17.70 -10.15 -12.31
N THR A 88 -18.15 -11.02 -11.41
CA THR A 88 -19.53 -11.02 -10.92
C THR A 88 -19.56 -11.25 -9.41
N ASP A 89 -20.61 -10.77 -8.74
CA ASP A 89 -20.72 -10.86 -7.29
C ASP A 89 -21.44 -12.15 -6.87
N SER A 90 -21.15 -12.63 -5.66
CA SER A 90 -21.71 -13.90 -5.15
C SER A 90 -23.24 -13.91 -5.00
N ASP A 91 -23.88 -12.75 -5.07
CA ASP A 91 -25.34 -12.52 -5.05
C ASP A 91 -25.92 -12.17 -6.43
N CYS A 92 -25.16 -12.44 -7.50
CA CYS A 92 -25.58 -12.27 -8.89
C CYS A 92 -25.78 -13.61 -9.61
N VAL A 93 -26.74 -13.64 -10.55
CA VAL A 93 -27.00 -14.73 -11.49
C VAL A 93 -26.82 -14.19 -12.92
N ALA A 94 -25.87 -14.73 -13.66
CA ALA A 94 -25.60 -14.29 -15.03
C ALA A 94 -26.55 -14.97 -16.04
N PRO A 95 -27.12 -14.22 -17.02
CA PRO A 95 -27.79 -14.84 -18.17
C PRO A 95 -26.86 -15.81 -18.90
N SER A 96 -27.39 -16.86 -19.53
CA SER A 96 -26.57 -17.90 -20.19
C SER A 96 -25.68 -17.37 -21.32
N SER A 97 -26.01 -16.22 -21.91
CA SER A 97 -25.21 -15.56 -22.96
C SER A 97 -24.28 -14.45 -22.44
N TRP A 98 -24.12 -14.30 -21.13
CA TRP A 98 -23.35 -13.18 -20.54
C TRP A 98 -21.88 -13.19 -20.97
N VAL A 99 -21.20 -14.33 -20.90
CA VAL A 99 -19.80 -14.48 -21.34
C VAL A 99 -19.68 -14.33 -22.86
N GLU A 100 -20.61 -14.92 -23.62
CA GLU A 100 -20.64 -14.82 -25.08
C GLU A 100 -20.74 -13.36 -25.55
N HIS A 101 -21.59 -12.58 -24.87
CA HIS A 101 -21.77 -11.16 -25.16
C HIS A 101 -20.52 -10.35 -24.83
N ILE A 102 -19.85 -10.63 -23.70
CA ILE A 102 -18.57 -10.01 -23.35
C ILE A 102 -17.52 -10.26 -24.45
N VAL A 103 -17.36 -11.53 -24.86
CA VAL A 103 -16.39 -11.91 -25.89
C VAL A 103 -16.70 -11.21 -27.22
N THR A 104 -17.97 -11.23 -27.64
CA THR A 104 -18.42 -10.57 -28.88
C THR A 104 -18.03 -9.09 -28.91
N GLU A 105 -18.14 -8.39 -27.79
CA GLU A 105 -17.79 -6.97 -27.70
C GLU A 105 -16.28 -6.71 -27.83
N PHE A 106 -15.44 -7.57 -27.23
CA PHE A 106 -13.99 -7.48 -27.39
C PHE A 106 -13.53 -7.89 -28.80
N GLU A 107 -14.19 -8.85 -29.43
CA GLU A 107 -13.90 -9.24 -30.83
C GLU A 107 -14.31 -8.15 -31.82
N ALA A 108 -15.40 -7.44 -31.54
CA ALA A 108 -15.91 -6.37 -32.41
C ALA A 108 -15.07 -5.09 -32.39
N ASP A 109 -14.35 -4.81 -31.30
CA ASP A 109 -13.61 -3.56 -31.11
C ASP A 109 -12.21 -3.79 -30.51
N PRO A 110 -11.15 -3.83 -31.35
CA PRO A 110 -9.77 -4.03 -30.89
C PRO A 110 -9.22 -2.95 -29.96
N GLU A 111 -9.85 -1.76 -29.87
CA GLU A 111 -9.44 -0.70 -28.95
C GLU A 111 -10.12 -0.82 -27.56
N LEU A 112 -11.11 -1.71 -27.44
CA LEU A 112 -11.87 -1.94 -26.22
C LEU A 112 -11.00 -2.62 -25.17
N GLY A 113 -10.80 -1.95 -24.04
CA GLY A 113 -10.11 -2.51 -22.88
C GLY A 113 -11.02 -2.91 -21.74
N VAL A 114 -12.22 -2.32 -21.68
CA VAL A 114 -13.20 -2.51 -20.60
C VAL A 114 -14.61 -2.50 -21.15
N VAL A 115 -15.42 -3.49 -20.77
CA VAL A 115 -16.86 -3.55 -21.05
C VAL A 115 -17.62 -3.92 -19.79
N GLY A 116 -18.85 -3.44 -19.64
CA GLY A 116 -19.72 -3.84 -18.55
C GLY A 116 -21.11 -3.24 -18.73
N GLY A 117 -22.01 -3.55 -17.80
CA GLY A 117 -23.35 -2.99 -17.83
C GLY A 117 -23.96 -2.93 -16.44
N LEU A 118 -25.21 -3.31 -16.26
CA LEU A 118 -25.95 -3.02 -15.02
C LEU A 118 -26.41 -4.25 -14.25
N TYR A 119 -26.80 -4.02 -13.01
CA TYR A 119 -27.59 -4.97 -12.25
C TYR A 119 -29.06 -4.86 -12.64
N HIS A 120 -29.69 -6.01 -12.84
CA HIS A 120 -31.14 -6.13 -12.96
C HIS A 120 -31.72 -6.74 -11.68
N PRO A 121 -32.71 -6.10 -11.03
CA PRO A 121 -33.32 -6.65 -9.84
C PRO A 121 -34.05 -7.95 -10.16
N ASN A 122 -33.71 -9.02 -9.46
CA ASN A 122 -34.36 -10.34 -9.64
C ASN A 122 -35.37 -10.69 -8.55
N ASN A 123 -35.52 -9.83 -7.54
CA ASN A 123 -36.42 -10.11 -6.43
C ASN A 123 -37.90 -9.88 -6.80
N GLU A 124 -38.76 -10.78 -6.33
CA GLU A 124 -40.18 -10.44 -6.23
C GLU A 124 -40.37 -9.29 -5.22
N VAL A 125 -41.16 -8.29 -5.60
CA VAL A 125 -41.46 -7.15 -4.75
C VAL A 125 -42.50 -7.59 -3.73
N SER A 126 -42.03 -8.10 -2.59
CA SER A 126 -42.87 -8.63 -1.51
C SER A 126 -43.04 -7.64 -0.34
N SER A 127 -42.13 -6.69 -0.22
CA SER A 127 -42.08 -5.71 0.88
C SER A 127 -41.83 -4.28 0.38
N SER A 128 -41.99 -3.30 1.28
CA SER A 128 -41.62 -1.90 0.97
C SER A 128 -40.12 -1.70 0.80
N VAL A 129 -39.29 -2.58 1.37
CA VAL A 129 -37.83 -2.55 1.19
C VAL A 129 -37.45 -3.12 -0.18
N ASP A 130 -38.08 -4.20 -0.63
CA ASP A 130 -37.87 -4.75 -1.98
C ASP A 130 -38.25 -3.72 -3.05
N LEU A 131 -39.35 -3.02 -2.84
CA LEU A 131 -39.78 -1.92 -3.70
C LEU A 131 -38.74 -0.80 -3.76
N LEU A 132 -38.12 -0.47 -2.64
CA LEU A 132 -37.09 0.56 -2.57
C LEU A 132 -35.80 0.12 -3.28
N CYS A 133 -35.36 -1.12 -3.06
CA CYS A 133 -34.23 -1.72 -3.79
C CYS A 133 -34.48 -1.71 -5.30
N PHE A 134 -35.64 -2.21 -5.72
CA PHE A 134 -36.06 -2.22 -7.11
C PHE A 134 -36.06 -0.81 -7.72
N PHE A 135 -36.63 0.17 -6.99
CA PHE A 135 -36.64 1.55 -7.42
C PHE A 135 -35.24 2.13 -7.62
N GLU A 136 -34.33 1.87 -6.69
CA GLU A 136 -32.96 2.36 -6.77
C GLU A 136 -32.20 1.78 -7.96
N GLU A 137 -32.32 0.48 -8.19
CA GLU A 137 -31.63 -0.19 -9.31
C GLU A 137 -32.19 0.30 -10.65
N GLU A 138 -33.51 0.44 -10.80
CA GLU A 138 -34.13 0.99 -12.02
C GLU A 138 -33.79 2.47 -12.23
N TYR A 139 -33.74 3.27 -11.17
CA TYR A 139 -33.37 4.69 -11.29
C TYR A 139 -31.90 4.86 -11.64
N PHE A 140 -31.02 4.04 -11.04
CA PHE A 140 -29.61 3.98 -11.38
C PHE A 140 -29.42 3.56 -12.85
N TRP A 141 -30.20 2.58 -13.30
CA TRP A 141 -30.23 2.15 -14.71
C TRP A 141 -30.61 3.30 -15.63
N HIS A 142 -31.73 3.97 -15.36
CA HIS A 142 -32.20 5.09 -16.15
C HIS A 142 -31.17 6.23 -16.28
N ILE A 143 -30.52 6.62 -15.18
CA ILE A 143 -29.51 7.67 -15.19
C ILE A 143 -28.27 7.20 -15.96
N SER A 144 -27.82 5.97 -15.75
CA SER A 144 -26.64 5.44 -16.45
C SER A 144 -26.86 5.33 -17.97
N SER A 145 -28.05 4.93 -18.42
CA SER A 145 -28.41 4.90 -19.84
C SER A 145 -28.43 6.30 -20.48
N LEU A 146 -28.87 7.34 -19.74
CA LEU A 146 -28.85 8.73 -20.22
C LEU A 146 -27.44 9.28 -20.37
N TYR A 147 -26.50 8.80 -19.56
CA TYR A 147 -25.10 9.24 -19.52
C TYR A 147 -24.13 8.10 -19.81
N SER A 148 -24.43 7.25 -20.79
CA SER A 148 -23.70 6.00 -21.06
C SER A 148 -22.21 6.21 -21.40
N SER A 149 -21.83 7.36 -21.96
CA SER A 149 -20.44 7.73 -22.23
C SER A 149 -19.64 8.12 -20.96
N GLU A 150 -20.33 8.44 -19.88
CA GLU A 150 -19.77 8.83 -18.58
C GLU A 150 -19.95 7.75 -17.51
N ALA A 151 -20.89 6.83 -17.70
CA ALA A 151 -21.19 5.72 -16.80
C ALA A 151 -20.00 4.77 -16.64
N PHE A 152 -19.83 4.28 -15.41
CA PHE A 152 -18.91 3.20 -15.11
C PHE A 152 -19.70 1.95 -14.71
N PRO A 153 -19.34 0.77 -15.25
CA PRO A 153 -19.99 -0.47 -14.84
C PRO A 153 -19.67 -0.79 -13.37
N PRO A 154 -20.62 -1.40 -12.63
CA PRO A 154 -20.42 -1.81 -11.26
C PRO A 154 -19.48 -3.02 -11.19
N GLY A 155 -18.83 -3.18 -10.04
CA GLY A 155 -17.83 -4.24 -9.84
C GLY A 155 -18.32 -5.68 -10.05
N GLY A 156 -19.63 -5.95 -9.95
CA GLY A 156 -20.23 -7.27 -10.20
C GLY A 156 -20.76 -7.50 -11.62
N ASN A 157 -20.52 -6.58 -12.56
CA ASN A 157 -20.84 -6.76 -13.97
C ASN A 157 -19.89 -5.96 -14.87
N ILE A 158 -18.61 -6.32 -14.82
CA ILE A 158 -17.54 -5.70 -15.59
C ILE A 158 -16.55 -6.76 -16.07
N ALA A 159 -16.03 -6.58 -17.28
CA ALA A 159 -14.99 -7.39 -17.87
C ALA A 159 -13.91 -6.50 -18.50
N MET A 160 -12.65 -6.95 -18.41
CA MET A 160 -11.49 -6.18 -18.83
C MET A 160 -10.45 -7.07 -19.46
N LEU A 161 -9.67 -6.54 -20.40
CA LEU A 161 -8.47 -7.22 -20.89
C LEU A 161 -7.43 -7.29 -19.77
N LYS A 162 -6.87 -8.47 -19.54
CA LYS A 162 -5.84 -8.69 -18.52
C LYS A 162 -4.62 -7.80 -18.73
N GLU A 163 -4.23 -7.59 -19.99
CA GLU A 163 -3.14 -6.66 -20.39
C GLU A 163 -3.45 -5.20 -20.02
N VAL A 164 -4.70 -4.77 -20.15
CA VAL A 164 -5.15 -3.42 -19.77
C VAL A 164 -5.14 -3.27 -18.25
N LEU A 165 -5.61 -4.29 -17.53
CA LEU A 165 -5.58 -4.32 -16.07
C LEU A 165 -4.14 -4.28 -15.52
N LYS A 166 -3.18 -4.95 -16.16
CA LYS A 166 -1.74 -4.86 -15.81
C LYS A 166 -1.18 -3.45 -16.00
N LYS A 167 -1.61 -2.74 -17.05
CA LYS A 167 -1.13 -1.38 -17.40
C LYS A 167 -1.76 -0.29 -16.53
N GLY A 168 -3.00 -0.48 -16.08
CA GLY A 168 -3.79 0.49 -15.31
C GLY A 168 -4.48 -0.13 -14.09
N SER A 169 -3.68 -0.54 -13.12
CA SER A 169 -4.13 -0.88 -11.75
C SER A 169 -3.18 -0.26 -10.72
N SER A 170 -2.35 0.66 -11.18
CA SER A 170 -1.02 0.91 -10.63
C SER A 170 -1.02 1.68 -9.30
N GLY A 171 -2.17 2.18 -8.83
CA GLY A 171 -2.16 3.18 -7.76
C GLY A 171 -3.22 3.17 -6.67
N LEU A 172 -4.25 2.33 -6.71
CA LEU A 172 -5.36 2.43 -5.73
C LEU A 172 -5.72 1.12 -5.03
N GLU A 173 -4.90 0.11 -5.21
CA GLU A 173 -5.07 -1.16 -4.53
C GLU A 173 -4.66 -1.08 -3.06
N ILE A 174 -5.64 -1.42 -2.22
CA ILE A 174 -5.53 -2.16 -0.95
C ILE A 174 -5.43 -1.35 0.36
N MET A 175 -4.75 -0.22 0.45
CA MET A 175 -4.73 0.52 1.74
C MET A 175 -6.11 1.06 2.16
N LEU A 176 -6.90 1.50 1.17
CA LEU A 176 -8.16 2.21 1.41
C LEU A 176 -9.38 1.31 1.17
N LEU A 177 -9.24 0.22 0.42
CA LEU A 177 -10.35 -0.71 0.13
C LEU A 177 -10.81 -1.48 1.38
N LYS A 178 -9.98 -1.57 2.43
CA LYS A 178 -10.37 -2.22 3.69
C LYS A 178 -11.53 -1.47 4.37
N GLY A 179 -12.73 -2.01 4.19
CA GLY A 179 -13.98 -1.45 4.70
C GLY A 179 -14.56 -0.31 3.87
N ILE A 180 -14.13 -0.15 2.61
CA ILE A 180 -14.92 0.51 1.57
C ILE A 180 -15.86 -0.54 1.00
N ALA A 181 -17.15 -0.25 1.02
CA ALA A 181 -18.22 -1.12 0.53
C ALA A 181 -18.71 -0.74 -0.87
N SER A 182 -18.23 0.37 -1.44
CA SER A 182 -18.65 0.84 -2.77
C SER A 182 -17.72 1.95 -3.30
N GLY A 183 -17.53 1.99 -4.63
CA GLY A 183 -16.82 3.05 -5.36
C GLY A 183 -15.41 2.69 -5.80
N GLU A 184 -14.96 1.46 -5.51
CA GLU A 184 -13.71 0.91 -6.02
C GLU A 184 -13.74 0.69 -7.54
N ASP A 185 -14.89 0.28 -8.06
CA ASP A 185 -15.17 0.10 -9.49
C ASP A 185 -15.00 1.39 -10.28
N THR A 186 -15.56 2.49 -9.76
CA THR A 186 -15.46 3.84 -10.34
C THR A 186 -14.00 4.29 -10.43
N LEU A 187 -13.20 3.98 -9.41
CA LEU A 187 -11.78 4.32 -9.38
C LEU A 187 -11.00 3.54 -10.44
N VAL A 188 -11.18 2.23 -10.48
CA VAL A 188 -10.52 1.35 -11.46
C VAL A 188 -10.93 1.76 -12.88
N CYS A 189 -12.22 1.93 -13.14
CA CYS A 189 -12.71 2.36 -14.45
C CYS A 189 -12.18 3.73 -14.86
N SER A 190 -12.02 4.67 -13.92
CA SER A 190 -11.43 5.99 -14.20
C SER A 190 -9.95 5.92 -14.56
N GLU A 191 -9.19 5.00 -13.96
CA GLU A 191 -7.80 4.74 -14.34
C GLU A 191 -7.73 4.11 -15.73
N LEU A 192 -8.53 3.06 -15.96
CA LEU A 192 -8.54 2.30 -17.21
C LEU A 192 -9.01 3.11 -18.41
N LYS A 193 -9.98 4.01 -18.22
CA LYS A 193 -10.48 4.92 -19.27
C LYS A 193 -9.41 5.89 -19.79
N LYS A 194 -8.31 6.11 -19.04
CA LYS A 194 -7.19 6.95 -19.50
C LYS A 194 -6.24 6.22 -20.45
N ILE A 195 -6.26 4.89 -20.44
CA ILE A 195 -5.30 4.06 -21.18
C ILE A 195 -5.96 3.14 -22.21
N SER A 196 -7.28 3.00 -22.18
CA SER A 196 -8.05 2.12 -23.07
C SER A 196 -9.48 2.64 -23.23
N LYS A 197 -10.16 2.19 -24.30
CA LYS A 197 -11.58 2.47 -24.49
C LYS A 197 -12.41 1.67 -23.49
N LEU A 198 -13.39 2.33 -22.88
CA LEU A 198 -14.36 1.74 -21.96
C LEU A 198 -15.76 1.88 -22.58
N LYS A 199 -16.50 0.76 -22.62
CA LYS A 199 -17.88 0.72 -23.13
C LYS A 199 -18.85 0.26 -22.04
N PHE A 200 -19.94 1.00 -21.90
CA PHE A 200 -21.05 0.66 -21.03
C PHE A 200 -22.24 0.20 -21.89
N LEU A 201 -22.83 -0.94 -21.55
CA LEU A 201 -23.87 -1.60 -22.35
C LEU A 201 -25.09 -1.95 -21.50
N ASP A 202 -26.24 -1.37 -21.83
CA ASP A 202 -27.51 -1.68 -21.18
C ASP A 202 -27.95 -3.14 -21.42
N SER A 203 -27.54 -3.73 -22.55
CA SER A 203 -27.83 -5.10 -22.94
C SER A 203 -26.98 -6.14 -22.20
N LEU A 204 -25.91 -5.72 -21.51
CA LEU A 204 -25.06 -6.59 -20.71
C LEU A 204 -25.46 -6.44 -19.24
N PHE A 205 -26.23 -7.38 -18.70
CA PHE A 205 -26.71 -7.30 -17.32
C PHE A 205 -26.53 -8.62 -16.57
N VAL A 206 -26.53 -8.54 -15.24
CA VAL A 206 -26.65 -9.69 -14.34
C VAL A 206 -27.83 -9.50 -13.40
N HIS A 207 -28.46 -10.60 -13.01
CA HIS A 207 -29.56 -10.59 -12.07
C HIS A 207 -29.04 -10.49 -10.64
N HIS A 208 -29.27 -9.38 -9.98
CA HIS A 208 -28.79 -9.13 -8.62
C HIS A 208 -29.89 -9.40 -7.59
N ARG A 209 -29.53 -10.13 -6.53
CA ARG A 209 -30.43 -10.42 -5.41
C ARG A 209 -30.27 -9.37 -4.32
N SER A 210 -31.08 -8.30 -4.37
CA SER A 210 -30.99 -7.22 -3.39
C SER A 210 -31.38 -7.70 -1.96
N PRO A 211 -30.91 -7.01 -0.90
CA PRO A 211 -31.33 -7.34 0.46
C PRO A 211 -32.85 -7.19 0.66
N ASN A 212 -33.49 -8.20 1.27
CA ASN A 212 -34.93 -8.23 1.53
C ASN A 212 -35.32 -7.73 2.94
N HIS A 213 -34.35 -7.33 3.76
CA HIS A 213 -34.58 -6.95 5.16
C HIS A 213 -34.09 -5.52 5.45
N TRP A 214 -34.90 -4.74 6.17
CA TRP A 214 -34.65 -3.32 6.46
C TRP A 214 -33.29 -3.05 7.13
N ARG A 215 -32.87 -3.91 8.07
CA ARG A 215 -31.54 -3.81 8.72
C ARG A 215 -30.40 -3.88 7.71
N SER A 216 -30.44 -4.85 6.80
CA SER A 216 -29.41 -5.06 5.78
C SER A 216 -29.40 -3.91 4.78
N TYR A 217 -30.58 -3.46 4.35
CA TYR A 217 -30.73 -2.30 3.48
C TYR A 217 -30.11 -1.04 4.10
N PHE A 218 -30.52 -0.63 5.31
CA PHE A 218 -29.99 0.60 5.92
C PHE A 218 -28.51 0.50 6.27
N ARG A 219 -28.03 -0.67 6.70
CA ARG A 219 -26.59 -0.92 6.92
C ARG A 219 -25.79 -0.73 5.64
N ARG A 220 -26.28 -1.20 4.49
CA ARG A 220 -25.68 -0.97 3.16
C ARG A 220 -25.52 0.52 2.88
N HIS A 221 -26.55 1.32 3.14
CA HIS A 221 -26.51 2.77 2.91
C HIS A 221 -25.58 3.53 3.87
N ILE A 222 -25.47 3.12 5.14
CA ILE A 222 -24.44 3.62 6.06
C ILE A 222 -23.04 3.31 5.51
N ASN A 223 -22.82 2.08 5.05
CA ASN A 223 -21.53 1.67 4.49
C ASN A 223 -21.18 2.42 3.20
N ARG A 224 -22.15 2.69 2.32
CA ARG A 224 -21.97 3.53 1.12
C ARG A 224 -21.60 4.97 1.49
N GLY A 225 -22.30 5.58 2.44
CA GLY A 225 -21.96 6.92 2.96
C GLY A 225 -20.54 6.97 3.54
N LEU A 226 -20.15 5.97 4.34
CA LEU A 226 -18.80 5.82 4.89
C LEU A 226 -17.74 5.71 3.81
N SER A 227 -18.01 4.88 2.80
CA SER A 227 -17.12 4.67 1.66
C SER A 227 -16.90 5.99 0.93
N ARG A 228 -17.97 6.74 0.70
CA ARG A 228 -17.89 7.98 -0.05
C ARG A 228 -17.13 9.08 0.69
N ALA A 229 -17.36 9.22 1.99
CA ALA A 229 -16.56 10.10 2.84
C ALA A 229 -15.08 9.68 2.86
N THR A 230 -14.79 8.38 2.91
CA THR A 230 -13.42 7.87 2.89
C THR A 230 -12.71 8.20 1.58
N LEU A 231 -13.38 8.02 0.44
CA LEU A 231 -12.83 8.40 -0.87
C LEU A 231 -12.57 9.91 -0.95
N MET A 232 -13.52 10.73 -0.52
CA MET A 232 -13.39 12.19 -0.52
C MET A 232 -12.25 12.68 0.37
N ALA A 233 -12.16 12.17 1.60
CA ALA A 233 -11.12 12.55 2.55
C ALA A 233 -9.71 12.17 2.06
N ASN A 234 -9.60 11.14 1.22
CA ASN A 234 -8.35 10.73 0.59
C ASN A 234 -8.13 11.32 -0.81
N ARG A 235 -9.01 12.23 -1.28
CA ARG A 235 -8.95 12.87 -2.61
C ARG A 235 -9.01 11.86 -3.77
N LEU A 236 -9.82 10.82 -3.60
CA LEU A 236 -10.04 9.73 -4.55
C LEU A 236 -11.40 9.81 -5.24
N THR A 237 -11.98 11.00 -5.34
CA THR A 237 -13.24 11.20 -6.06
C THR A 237 -12.97 11.52 -7.53
N VAL A 238 -13.73 10.91 -8.43
CA VAL A 238 -13.65 11.15 -9.87
C VAL A 238 -14.67 12.19 -10.28
N LYS A 239 -14.33 13.09 -11.22
CA LYS A 239 -15.25 14.14 -11.69
C LYS A 239 -16.43 13.62 -12.49
N SER A 240 -16.26 12.53 -13.24
CA SER A 240 -17.29 11.87 -14.05
C SER A 240 -18.12 10.84 -13.27
N ASP A 241 -18.12 10.93 -11.94
CA ASP A 241 -18.82 9.95 -11.12
C ASP A 241 -20.31 10.31 -11.01
N ILE A 242 -21.10 9.77 -11.94
CA ILE A 242 -22.56 9.95 -12.02
C ILE A 242 -23.31 9.25 -10.87
N THR A 243 -22.63 8.57 -9.96
CA THR A 243 -23.26 7.81 -8.87
C THR A 243 -24.09 8.73 -7.97
N VAL A 244 -23.68 9.98 -7.77
CA VAL A 244 -24.43 10.95 -6.95
C VAL A 244 -25.76 11.30 -7.62
N GLU A 245 -25.73 11.60 -8.91
CA GLU A 245 -26.89 11.85 -9.76
C GLU A 245 -27.79 10.61 -9.82
N ALA A 246 -27.20 9.42 -9.97
CA ALA A 246 -27.90 8.15 -10.03
C ALA A 246 -28.57 7.74 -8.70
N TYR A 247 -28.17 8.32 -7.56
CA TYR A 247 -28.89 8.19 -6.29
C TYR A 247 -29.85 9.35 -6.00
N GLY A 248 -30.02 10.28 -6.95
CA GLY A 248 -31.00 11.37 -6.89
C GLY A 248 -30.44 12.79 -6.92
N GLY A 249 -29.12 12.93 -6.93
CA GLY A 249 -28.44 14.22 -6.90
C GLY A 249 -28.82 15.09 -5.70
N THR A 250 -28.50 16.38 -5.80
CA THR A 250 -28.85 17.40 -4.79
C THR A 250 -30.35 17.58 -4.63
N ASN A 251 -31.13 17.37 -5.69
CA ASN A 251 -32.59 17.52 -5.67
C ASN A 251 -33.27 16.53 -4.71
N ILE A 252 -32.88 15.25 -4.72
CA ILE A 252 -33.44 14.28 -3.75
C ILE A 252 -33.01 14.64 -2.32
N ILE A 253 -31.80 15.16 -2.10
CA ILE A 253 -31.34 15.59 -0.77
C ILE A 253 -32.19 16.74 -0.25
N PHE A 254 -32.30 17.84 -1.01
CA PHE A 254 -33.07 19.02 -0.58
C PHE A 254 -34.55 18.70 -0.46
N SER A 255 -35.10 17.94 -1.41
CA SER A 255 -36.49 17.50 -1.33
C SER A 255 -36.75 16.65 -0.08
N SER A 256 -35.82 15.76 0.28
CA SER A 256 -35.92 14.97 1.50
C SER A 256 -35.86 15.84 2.76
N MET A 257 -34.98 16.84 2.77
CA MET A 257 -34.89 17.82 3.85
C MET A 257 -36.20 18.59 4.02
N PHE A 258 -36.80 19.07 2.93
CA PHE A 258 -38.09 19.77 3.00
C PHE A 258 -39.25 18.86 3.45
N LEU A 259 -39.22 17.57 3.11
CA LEU A 259 -40.21 16.63 3.66
C LEU A 259 -40.04 16.43 5.18
N ALA A 260 -38.80 16.38 5.67
CA ALA A 260 -38.55 16.32 7.11
C ALA A 260 -39.04 17.60 7.80
N LEU A 261 -38.76 18.77 7.23
CA LEU A 261 -39.24 20.06 7.74
C LEU A 261 -40.76 20.16 7.73
N PHE A 262 -41.43 19.68 6.67
CA PHE A 262 -42.88 19.58 6.62
C PHE A 262 -43.43 18.75 7.80
N LEU A 263 -42.87 17.56 8.05
CA LEU A 263 -43.30 16.70 9.17
C LEU A 263 -43.07 17.37 10.53
N ILE A 264 -41.97 18.11 10.69
CA ILE A 264 -41.69 18.89 11.90
C ILE A 264 -42.72 20.02 12.04
N SER A 265 -43.02 20.76 10.98
CA SER A 265 -44.02 21.83 11.00
C SER A 265 -45.39 21.32 11.43
N LEU A 266 -45.81 20.13 10.99
CA LEU A 266 -47.07 19.53 11.45
C LEU A 266 -47.11 19.31 12.97
N ALA A 267 -45.98 18.93 13.58
CA ALA A 267 -45.89 18.74 15.03
C ALA A 267 -45.89 20.07 15.81
N VAL A 268 -45.58 21.18 15.16
CA VAL A 268 -45.52 22.53 15.75
C VAL A 268 -46.86 23.26 15.67
N ILE A 269 -47.75 22.89 14.73
CA ILE A 269 -49.09 23.49 14.54
C ILE A 269 -49.90 23.63 15.85
N PRO A 270 -49.92 22.64 16.77
CA PRO A 270 -50.66 22.78 18.04
C PRO A 270 -50.17 23.93 18.94
N PHE A 271 -48.93 24.39 18.76
CA PHE A 271 -48.30 25.46 19.54
C PHE A 271 -48.27 26.80 18.79
N TYR A 272 -48.12 26.76 17.46
CA TYR A 272 -48.03 27.93 16.57
C TYR A 272 -48.82 27.66 15.29
N PRO A 273 -50.16 27.85 15.30
CA PRO A 273 -51.02 27.37 14.22
C PRO A 273 -50.85 28.14 12.91
N GLU A 274 -50.73 29.47 12.94
CA GLU A 274 -50.58 30.26 11.72
C GLU A 274 -49.22 30.02 11.06
N GLU A 275 -48.13 30.16 11.83
CA GLU A 275 -46.77 29.95 11.35
C GLU A 275 -46.53 28.48 10.97
N GLY A 276 -47.07 27.55 11.75
CA GLY A 276 -46.96 26.11 11.50
C GLY A 276 -47.63 25.69 10.19
N VAL A 277 -48.84 26.21 9.90
CA VAL A 277 -49.56 25.93 8.65
C VAL A 277 -48.84 26.54 7.45
N VAL A 278 -48.40 27.81 7.56
CA VAL A 278 -47.64 28.48 6.48
C VAL A 278 -46.33 27.74 6.19
N ALA A 279 -45.57 27.36 7.22
CA ALA A 279 -44.34 26.61 7.08
C ALA A 279 -44.58 25.23 6.47
N ALA A 280 -45.60 24.49 6.93
CA ALA A 280 -45.95 23.19 6.38
C ALA A 280 -46.31 23.30 4.89
N GLY A 281 -47.13 24.29 4.50
CA GLY A 281 -47.49 24.53 3.10
C GLY A 281 -46.28 24.82 2.22
N LEU A 282 -45.39 25.71 2.67
CA LEU A 282 -44.17 26.07 1.95
C LEU A 282 -43.23 24.87 1.78
N PHE A 283 -42.95 24.13 2.85
CA PHE A 283 -42.04 22.98 2.78
C PHE A 283 -42.60 21.84 1.94
N LEU A 284 -43.92 21.61 1.98
CA LEU A 284 -44.57 20.65 1.09
C LEU A 284 -44.46 21.07 -0.38
N LEU A 285 -44.67 22.36 -0.69
CA LEU A 285 -44.53 22.89 -2.05
C LEU A 285 -43.10 22.68 -2.58
N LEU A 286 -42.08 23.06 -1.79
CA LEU A 286 -40.68 22.89 -2.14
C LEU A 286 -40.31 21.41 -2.31
N HIS A 287 -40.82 20.53 -1.44
CA HIS A 287 -40.65 19.09 -1.58
C HIS A 287 -41.18 18.59 -2.93
N VAL A 288 -42.42 18.96 -3.27
CA VAL A 288 -43.08 18.54 -4.51
C VAL A 288 -42.34 19.06 -5.74
N GLN A 289 -41.97 20.34 -5.74
CA GLN A 289 -41.26 20.97 -6.86
C GLN A 289 -39.91 20.29 -7.14
N LEU A 290 -39.12 20.03 -6.09
CA LEU A 290 -37.83 19.32 -6.22
C LEU A 290 -37.97 17.82 -6.51
N SER A 291 -39.17 17.25 -6.33
CA SER A 291 -39.47 15.84 -6.65
C SER A 291 -40.04 15.64 -8.05
N GLN A 292 -40.22 16.70 -8.87
CA GLN A 292 -40.90 16.56 -10.16
C GLN A 292 -40.22 15.58 -11.12
N SER A 293 -38.89 15.61 -11.20
CA SER A 293 -38.12 14.65 -12.03
C SER A 293 -38.31 13.22 -11.55
N PHE A 294 -38.30 13.01 -10.22
CA PHE A 294 -38.56 11.72 -9.58
C PHE A 294 -39.97 11.22 -9.89
N PHE A 295 -41.01 12.05 -9.73
CA PHE A 295 -42.39 11.65 -10.01
C PHE A 295 -42.65 11.42 -11.51
N SER A 296 -42.00 12.20 -12.38
CA SER A 296 -42.05 12.02 -13.83
C SER A 296 -41.41 10.68 -14.25
N PHE A 297 -40.22 10.38 -13.75
CA PHE A 297 -39.56 9.08 -13.93
C PHE A 297 -40.44 7.95 -13.40
N ALA A 298 -40.94 8.08 -12.16
CA ALA A 298 -41.78 7.08 -11.54
C ALA A 298 -43.03 6.82 -12.39
N LYS A 299 -43.72 7.87 -12.85
CA LYS A 299 -44.91 7.75 -13.70
C LYS A 299 -44.60 7.08 -15.04
N LYS A 300 -43.47 7.40 -15.69
CA LYS A 300 -43.11 6.87 -17.01
C LYS A 300 -42.62 5.43 -16.96
N ARG A 301 -41.73 5.10 -16.03
CA ARG A 301 -41.09 3.78 -15.93
C ARG A 301 -41.95 2.78 -15.18
N PHE A 302 -42.64 3.24 -14.14
CA PHE A 302 -43.49 2.35 -13.39
C PHE A 302 -44.88 2.23 -13.99
N SER A 303 -45.37 3.00 -14.97
CA SER A 303 -46.71 2.71 -15.54
C SER A 303 -46.82 1.29 -16.11
N GLU A 304 -45.75 0.78 -16.72
CA GLU A 304 -45.62 -0.60 -17.19
C GLU A 304 -45.52 -1.63 -16.05
N ILE A 305 -44.98 -1.23 -14.90
CA ILE A 305 -44.82 -2.09 -13.71
C ILE A 305 -46.05 -2.03 -12.81
N PHE A 306 -46.69 -0.86 -12.67
CA PHE A 306 -47.94 -0.53 -12.00
C PHE A 306 -49.09 -1.34 -12.62
N SER A 307 -49.04 -1.62 -13.93
CA SER A 307 -50.02 -2.48 -14.61
C SER A 307 -49.86 -3.97 -14.28
N LYS A 308 -48.64 -4.44 -13.96
CA LYS A 308 -48.32 -5.85 -13.65
C LYS A 308 -48.19 -6.17 -12.16
N LYS A 309 -47.83 -5.20 -11.31
CA LYS A 309 -47.59 -5.34 -9.87
C LYS A 309 -48.27 -4.16 -9.15
N LYS A 310 -49.37 -4.44 -8.43
CA LYS A 310 -50.27 -3.49 -7.76
C LYS A 310 -49.51 -2.51 -6.85
N LEU A 311 -49.07 -1.40 -7.40
CA LEU A 311 -48.40 -0.36 -6.65
C LEU A 311 -49.32 0.88 -6.59
N THR A 312 -49.76 1.25 -5.39
CA THR A 312 -50.74 2.31 -5.14
C THR A 312 -50.04 3.64 -4.90
N LEU A 313 -50.75 4.76 -5.07
CA LEU A 313 -50.26 6.11 -4.69
C LEU A 313 -49.73 6.15 -3.25
N PHE A 314 -50.32 5.35 -2.36
CA PHE A 314 -49.90 5.13 -0.98
C PHE A 314 -48.52 4.45 -0.85
N GLN A 315 -48.20 3.47 -1.71
CA GLN A 315 -46.87 2.85 -1.74
C GLN A 315 -45.80 3.83 -2.23
N SER A 316 -46.11 4.70 -3.19
CA SER A 316 -45.20 5.78 -3.60
C SER A 316 -44.88 6.76 -2.47
N GLY A 317 -45.87 7.09 -1.63
CA GLY A 317 -45.66 7.88 -0.41
C GLY A 317 -44.76 7.18 0.62
N LYS A 318 -44.94 5.87 0.81
CA LYS A 318 -44.07 5.06 1.68
C LYS A 318 -42.62 5.02 1.19
N VAL A 319 -42.39 4.83 -0.10
CA VAL A 319 -41.05 4.89 -0.71
C VAL A 319 -40.40 6.24 -0.42
N ARG A 320 -41.15 7.34 -0.53
CA ARG A 320 -40.63 8.68 -0.26
C ARG A 320 -40.20 8.87 1.20
N LEU A 321 -40.99 8.36 2.15
CA LEU A 321 -40.62 8.39 3.58
C LEU A 321 -39.36 7.54 3.85
N LEU A 322 -39.24 6.37 3.23
CA LEU A 322 -38.06 5.52 3.39
C LEU A 322 -36.81 6.13 2.76
N LEU A 323 -36.93 6.91 1.69
CA LEU A 323 -35.82 7.70 1.12
C LEU A 323 -35.27 8.74 2.11
N LEU A 324 -36.09 9.27 3.03
CA LEU A 324 -35.62 10.12 4.13
C LEU A 324 -34.71 9.34 5.07
N VAL A 325 -35.16 8.16 5.49
CA VAL A 325 -34.39 7.28 6.38
C VAL A 325 -33.09 6.86 5.71
N ARG A 326 -33.15 6.54 4.41
CA ARG A 326 -31.96 6.27 3.59
C ARG A 326 -30.98 7.44 3.59
N LEU A 327 -31.46 8.67 3.38
CA LEU A 327 -30.62 9.87 3.38
C LEU A 327 -29.95 10.06 4.75
N PHE A 328 -30.71 9.88 5.83
CA PHE A 328 -30.17 9.91 7.19
C PHE A 328 -29.06 8.87 7.38
N CYS A 329 -29.26 7.63 6.93
CA CYS A 329 -28.23 6.59 6.94
C CYS A 329 -26.97 7.00 6.16
N TRP A 330 -27.12 7.65 5.01
CA TRP A 330 -26.01 8.20 4.25
C TRP A 330 -25.25 9.27 5.04
N ILE A 331 -25.96 10.22 5.66
CA ILE A 331 -25.35 11.28 6.49
C ILE A 331 -24.58 10.66 7.67
N CYS A 332 -25.19 9.71 8.39
CA CYS A 332 -24.52 8.99 9.48
C CYS A 332 -23.28 8.23 8.99
N GLY A 333 -23.39 7.53 7.85
CA GLY A 333 -22.28 6.86 7.20
C GLY A 333 -21.16 7.82 6.84
N PHE A 334 -21.50 8.94 6.22
CA PHE A 334 -20.57 9.97 5.78
C PHE A 334 -19.82 10.61 6.96
N ALA A 335 -20.55 11.00 8.02
CA ALA A 335 -19.96 11.48 9.26
C ALA A 335 -19.03 10.44 9.90
N LYS A 336 -19.45 9.17 9.95
CA LYS A 336 -18.63 8.06 10.43
C LYS A 336 -17.36 7.86 9.59
N GLY A 337 -17.44 8.03 8.27
CA GLY A 337 -16.30 7.93 7.36
C GLY A 337 -15.27 9.04 7.60
N PHE A 338 -15.71 10.29 7.74
CA PHE A 338 -14.82 11.40 8.10
C PHE A 338 -14.20 11.22 9.48
N LEU A 339 -14.99 10.80 10.47
CA LEU A 339 -14.49 10.50 11.81
C LEU A 339 -13.44 9.38 11.78
N LYS A 340 -13.70 8.29 11.04
CA LYS A 340 -12.75 7.18 10.86
C LYS A 340 -11.46 7.66 10.20
N HIS A 341 -11.55 8.47 9.15
CA HIS A 341 -10.37 9.06 8.49
C HIS A 341 -9.56 9.94 9.45
N TRP A 342 -10.25 10.82 10.20
CA TRP A 342 -9.61 11.70 11.17
C TRP A 342 -8.93 10.92 12.30
N LEU A 343 -9.63 9.93 12.89
CA LEU A 343 -9.06 9.05 13.93
C LEU A 343 -7.86 8.26 13.41
N PHE A 344 -7.91 7.79 12.16
CA PHE A 344 -6.78 7.11 11.53
C PHE A 344 -5.58 8.05 11.39
N LYS A 345 -5.77 9.26 10.85
CA LYS A 345 -4.71 10.29 10.74
C LYS A 345 -4.14 10.66 12.11
N LEU A 346 -5.00 10.83 13.11
CA LEU A 346 -4.59 11.10 14.48
C LEU A 346 -3.76 9.96 15.05
N LYS A 347 -4.19 8.70 14.85
CA LYS A 347 -3.44 7.51 15.28
C LYS A 347 -2.07 7.42 14.61
N THR A 348 -1.99 7.64 13.30
CA THR A 348 -0.71 7.66 12.57
C THR A 348 0.19 8.77 13.11
N TRP A 349 -0.35 9.97 13.31
CA TRP A 349 0.41 11.09 13.86
C TRP A 349 0.90 10.81 15.29
N LEU A 350 0.05 10.29 16.17
CA LEU A 350 0.43 9.88 17.53
C LEU A 350 1.52 8.80 17.50
N ASN A 351 1.41 7.81 16.61
CA ASN A 351 2.43 6.79 16.46
C ASN A 351 3.78 7.37 16.03
N ILE A 352 3.80 8.30 15.08
CA ILE A 352 5.01 9.01 14.68
C ILE A 352 5.55 9.82 15.86
N PHE A 353 4.70 10.61 16.53
CA PHE A 353 5.08 11.43 17.68
C PHE A 353 5.73 10.59 18.79
N PHE A 354 5.08 9.50 19.22
CA PHE A 354 5.62 8.61 20.24
C PHE A 354 6.87 7.87 19.77
N SER A 355 6.98 7.52 18.49
CA SER A 355 8.20 6.92 17.95
C SER A 355 9.35 7.91 17.87
N VAL A 356 9.08 9.20 17.60
CA VAL A 356 10.08 10.28 17.72
C VAL A 356 10.53 10.41 19.16
N VAL A 357 9.60 10.58 20.12
CA VAL A 357 9.93 10.66 21.56
C VAL A 357 10.72 9.44 22.04
N HIS A 358 10.40 8.24 21.53
CA HIS A 358 11.07 7.00 21.90
C HIS A 358 12.58 7.01 21.65
N PHE A 359 13.06 7.75 20.64
CA PHE A 359 14.50 7.84 20.40
C PHE A 359 15.25 8.27 21.66
N TRP A 360 14.71 9.19 22.46
CA TRP A 360 15.37 9.71 23.67
C TRP A 360 15.09 8.92 24.95
N ILE A 361 14.31 7.83 24.92
CA ILE A 361 14.07 7.01 26.13
C ILE A 361 15.35 6.25 26.50
N PRO A 362 15.91 6.42 27.71
CA PRO A 362 17.12 5.71 28.14
C PRO A 362 16.92 4.18 28.20
N GLY A 363 17.96 3.43 27.83
CA GLY A 363 17.96 1.96 27.90
C GLY A 363 16.99 1.25 26.96
N ARG A 364 16.44 1.93 25.95
CA ARG A 364 15.53 1.36 24.96
C ARG A 364 16.11 1.46 23.56
N ILE A 365 16.10 0.34 22.85
CA ILE A 365 16.53 0.26 21.46
C ILE A 365 15.57 1.09 20.60
N SER A 366 16.14 1.90 19.72
CA SER A 366 15.43 2.76 18.77
C SER A 366 15.57 2.28 17.33
N ARG A 367 16.64 1.53 17.03
CA ARG A 367 16.87 0.92 15.72
C ARG A 367 17.34 -0.53 15.81
N LEU A 368 16.69 -1.43 15.09
CA LEU A 368 17.15 -2.82 14.94
C LEU A 368 17.71 -3.04 13.53
N PHE A 369 18.91 -3.59 13.43
CA PHE A 369 19.42 -4.16 12.17
C PHE A 369 19.11 -5.64 12.21
N TYR A 370 18.19 -6.10 11.39
CA TYR A 370 17.76 -7.50 11.38
C TYR A 370 18.13 -8.13 10.04
N PHE A 371 19.07 -9.06 10.05
CA PHE A 371 19.47 -9.86 8.90
C PHE A 371 18.44 -10.97 8.76
N VAL A 372 17.42 -10.76 7.93
CA VAL A 372 16.20 -11.59 7.93
C VAL A 372 16.39 -12.96 7.28
N THR A 373 17.42 -13.12 6.48
CA THR A 373 17.78 -14.38 5.83
C THR A 373 19.22 -14.30 5.36
N SER A 374 19.96 -15.41 5.41
CA SER A 374 21.27 -15.51 4.77
C SER A 374 21.19 -15.83 3.27
N LYS A 375 20.01 -16.21 2.75
CA LYS A 375 19.87 -16.59 1.34
C LYS A 375 20.07 -15.39 0.42
N CYS A 376 20.98 -15.52 -0.56
CA CYS A 376 21.26 -14.47 -1.55
C CYS A 376 21.48 -15.08 -2.95
N ASN A 377 21.04 -14.37 -3.98
CA ASN A 377 21.28 -14.69 -5.39
C ASN A 377 22.58 -14.09 -5.96
N ALA A 378 23.33 -13.32 -5.17
CA ALA A 378 24.62 -12.74 -5.55
C ALA A 378 25.77 -13.32 -4.70
N ARG A 379 27.01 -13.24 -5.20
CA ARG A 379 28.25 -13.62 -4.49
C ARG A 379 29.30 -12.52 -4.70
N CYS A 380 28.99 -11.33 -4.19
CA CYS A 380 29.85 -10.17 -4.38
C CYS A 380 31.21 -10.36 -3.69
N GLU A 381 32.30 -9.97 -4.35
CA GLU A 381 33.65 -10.08 -3.80
C GLU A 381 33.85 -9.20 -2.55
N PHE A 382 33.14 -8.07 -2.48
CA PHE A 382 33.13 -7.13 -1.36
C PHE A 382 32.02 -7.41 -0.32
N CYS A 383 31.35 -8.57 -0.38
CA CYS A 383 30.27 -8.88 0.56
C CYS A 383 30.83 -9.17 1.95
N PHE A 384 30.56 -8.29 2.92
CA PHE A 384 30.97 -8.52 4.31
C PHE A 384 30.21 -9.67 5.00
N ASN A 385 29.08 -10.09 4.44
CA ASN A 385 28.22 -11.17 4.97
C ASN A 385 28.38 -12.48 4.16
N LEU A 386 29.50 -12.64 3.43
CA LEU A 386 29.66 -13.72 2.46
C LEU A 386 29.62 -15.10 3.12
N ASP A 387 30.21 -15.27 4.30
CA ASP A 387 30.27 -16.57 4.99
C ASP A 387 28.88 -17.09 5.34
N ASN A 388 28.01 -16.23 5.89
CA ASN A 388 26.61 -16.59 6.13
C ASN A 388 25.88 -16.90 4.81
N VAL A 389 26.13 -16.12 3.76
CA VAL A 389 25.51 -16.29 2.43
C VAL A 389 25.93 -17.59 1.74
N VAL A 390 27.18 -18.01 1.87
CA VAL A 390 27.69 -19.26 1.31
C VAL A 390 27.12 -20.45 2.08
N ASN A 391 27.05 -20.36 3.42
CA ASN A 391 26.55 -21.42 4.30
C ASN A 391 25.03 -21.37 4.56
N TRP A 392 24.27 -20.65 3.72
CA TRP A 392 22.84 -20.40 3.95
C TRP A 392 22.00 -21.68 4.05
N GLU A 393 22.40 -22.76 3.37
CA GLU A 393 21.64 -24.01 3.36
C GLU A 393 21.62 -24.72 4.70
N GLU A 394 22.72 -24.61 5.45
CA GLU A 394 22.85 -25.13 6.82
C GLU A 394 22.10 -24.24 7.80
N ARG A 395 22.07 -22.92 7.55
CA ARG A 395 21.42 -21.92 8.40
C ARG A 395 19.90 -21.85 8.23
N LYS A 396 19.35 -22.29 7.08
CA LYS A 396 17.93 -22.11 6.74
C LYS A 396 16.97 -22.77 7.74
N SER A 397 17.37 -23.84 8.42
CA SER A 397 16.54 -24.51 9.44
C SER A 397 16.47 -23.74 10.75
N GLU A 398 17.45 -22.86 10.99
CA GLU A 398 17.52 -22.01 12.17
C GLU A 398 16.89 -20.63 11.95
N GLU A 399 16.55 -20.27 10.70
CA GLU A 399 15.94 -18.99 10.35
C GLU A 399 14.66 -18.74 11.15
N LEU A 400 14.57 -17.60 11.84
CA LEU A 400 13.43 -17.26 12.69
C LEU A 400 12.12 -17.28 11.91
N ASN A 401 11.17 -18.11 12.35
CA ASN A 401 9.84 -18.20 11.77
C ASN A 401 8.93 -17.03 12.25
N LEU A 402 7.72 -16.92 11.69
CA LEU A 402 6.81 -15.81 11.99
C LEU A 402 6.38 -15.73 13.47
N GLU A 403 6.22 -16.87 14.15
CA GLU A 403 5.85 -16.90 15.57
C GLU A 403 7.00 -16.38 16.44
N GLU A 404 8.24 -16.75 16.09
CA GLU A 404 9.44 -16.27 16.78
C GLU A 404 9.67 -14.77 16.53
N VAL A 405 9.46 -14.30 15.29
CA VAL A 405 9.50 -12.87 14.95
C VAL A 405 8.44 -12.08 15.71
N GLU A 406 7.24 -12.64 15.89
CA GLU A 406 6.19 -12.02 16.70
C GLU A 406 6.61 -11.87 18.16
N LYS A 407 7.20 -12.91 18.76
CA LYS A 407 7.78 -12.84 20.12
C LYS A 407 8.85 -11.76 20.22
N VAL A 408 9.79 -11.70 19.26
CA VAL A 408 10.83 -10.65 19.22
C VAL A 408 10.20 -9.26 19.19
N ALA A 409 9.23 -9.03 18.30
CA ALA A 409 8.57 -7.73 18.16
C ALA A 409 7.80 -7.32 19.42
N ASP A 410 7.08 -8.26 20.05
CA ASP A 410 6.36 -8.02 21.31
C ASP A 410 7.33 -7.68 22.46
N ARG A 411 8.45 -8.39 22.59
CA ARG A 411 9.44 -8.17 23.66
C ARG A 411 10.20 -6.85 23.50
N PHE A 412 10.49 -6.42 22.26
CA PHE A 412 11.03 -5.07 22.05
C PHE A 412 10.05 -3.99 22.52
N GLY A 413 8.74 -4.22 22.37
CA GLY A 413 7.72 -3.21 22.53
C GLY A 413 7.87 -2.16 21.43
N ARG A 414 7.72 -0.87 21.74
CA ARG A 414 7.92 0.18 20.72
C ARG A 414 9.35 0.13 20.17
N LEU A 415 9.50 -0.07 18.86
CA LEU A 415 10.75 -0.09 18.11
C LEU A 415 10.58 0.81 16.87
N PRO A 416 10.97 2.09 16.95
CA PRO A 416 10.70 3.09 15.91
C PRO A 416 11.18 2.70 14.51
N TYR A 417 12.39 2.14 14.40
CA TYR A 417 13.09 1.94 13.14
C TYR A 417 13.65 0.52 13.05
N ILE A 418 13.40 -0.18 11.95
CA ILE A 418 14.12 -1.41 11.59
C ILE A 418 14.81 -1.26 10.22
N THR A 419 15.97 -1.91 10.09
CA THR A 419 16.66 -2.12 8.81
C THR A 419 16.72 -3.61 8.57
N LEU A 420 16.06 -4.08 7.51
CA LEU A 420 15.98 -5.51 7.18
C LEU A 420 17.01 -5.83 6.10
N SER A 421 18.12 -6.43 6.52
CA SER A 421 19.26 -6.79 5.69
C SER A 421 19.38 -8.32 5.59
N GLY A 422 20.54 -8.85 5.22
CA GLY A 422 20.79 -10.29 5.16
C GLY A 422 21.74 -10.66 4.03
N GLY A 423 21.40 -11.77 3.36
CA GLY A 423 21.65 -11.96 1.95
C GLY A 423 20.77 -11.01 1.12
N GLU A 424 19.77 -11.53 0.43
CA GLU A 424 18.79 -10.72 -0.31
C GLU A 424 17.42 -10.80 0.38
N PRO A 425 16.99 -9.74 1.11
CA PRO A 425 15.74 -9.75 1.87
C PRO A 425 14.51 -10.13 1.03
N PHE A 426 14.43 -9.66 -0.23
CA PHE A 426 13.27 -9.91 -1.09
C PHE A 426 13.16 -11.37 -1.57
N ILE A 427 14.15 -12.24 -1.29
CA ILE A 427 14.01 -13.69 -1.48
C ILE A 427 13.11 -14.32 -0.41
N ARG A 428 13.10 -13.77 0.82
CA ARG A 428 12.30 -14.29 1.94
C ARG A 428 10.81 -14.17 1.62
N LYS A 429 10.08 -15.29 1.65
CA LYS A 429 8.68 -15.40 1.16
C LYS A 429 7.70 -14.63 2.03
N ASP A 430 7.94 -14.57 3.33
CA ASP A 430 7.11 -13.96 4.37
C ASP A 430 7.65 -12.60 4.85
N LEU A 431 8.51 -11.93 4.05
CA LEU A 431 9.09 -10.62 4.39
C LEU A 431 8.00 -9.56 4.70
N THR A 432 6.92 -9.56 3.92
CA THR A 432 5.78 -8.66 4.10
C THR A 432 5.15 -8.86 5.49
N GLU A 433 4.95 -10.11 5.90
CA GLU A 433 4.43 -10.49 7.22
C GLU A 433 5.38 -10.09 8.35
N VAL A 434 6.69 -10.29 8.20
CA VAL A 434 7.71 -9.86 9.18
C VAL A 434 7.59 -8.36 9.44
N ILE A 435 7.54 -7.54 8.39
CA ILE A 435 7.40 -6.07 8.52
C ILE A 435 6.07 -5.70 9.17
N ARG A 436 4.98 -6.37 8.78
CA ARG A 436 3.66 -6.14 9.37
C ARG A 436 3.66 -6.44 10.87
N ILE A 437 4.30 -7.52 11.30
CA ILE A 437 4.46 -7.87 12.72
C ILE A 437 5.13 -6.72 13.48
N PHE A 438 6.27 -6.21 13.01
CA PHE A 438 6.94 -5.06 13.63
C PHE A 438 6.07 -3.77 13.60
N HIS A 439 5.36 -3.51 12.51
CA HIS A 439 4.46 -2.36 12.41
C HIS A 439 3.31 -2.44 13.43
N GLU A 440 2.69 -3.61 13.60
CA GLU A 440 1.53 -3.80 14.46
C GLU A 440 1.90 -3.99 15.93
N ARG A 441 2.88 -4.86 16.23
CA ARG A 441 3.31 -5.21 17.58
C ARG A 441 4.28 -4.17 18.15
N ALA A 442 5.30 -3.82 17.37
CA ALA A 442 6.37 -2.92 17.80
C ALA A 442 6.16 -1.45 17.40
N LYS A 443 5.04 -1.10 16.75
CA LYS A 443 4.71 0.28 16.31
C LYS A 443 5.80 0.90 15.41
N THR A 444 6.55 0.08 14.68
CA THR A 444 7.60 0.53 13.78
C THR A 444 7.05 1.47 12.71
N GLN A 445 7.73 2.61 12.51
CA GLN A 445 7.34 3.67 11.58
C GLN A 445 8.31 3.82 10.42
N TRP A 446 9.59 3.49 10.61
CA TRP A 446 10.61 3.55 9.57
C TRP A 446 11.13 2.15 9.27
N VAL A 447 11.18 1.81 7.99
CA VAL A 447 11.73 0.56 7.49
C VAL A 447 12.69 0.87 6.35
N THR A 448 13.88 0.27 6.40
CA THR A 448 14.86 0.35 5.33
C THR A 448 15.22 -1.06 4.88
N ILE A 449 15.21 -1.31 3.57
CA ILE A 449 15.52 -2.62 2.98
C ILE A 449 16.55 -2.44 1.86
N PRO A 450 17.82 -2.78 2.07
CA PRO A 450 18.78 -2.95 0.98
C PRO A 450 18.42 -4.13 0.08
N THR A 451 18.71 -3.98 -1.22
CA THR A 451 18.52 -5.03 -2.23
C THR A 451 19.55 -4.89 -3.34
N ASN A 452 19.97 -6.02 -3.91
CA ASN A 452 20.75 -6.05 -5.15
C ASN A 452 19.90 -5.68 -6.39
N GLY A 453 18.57 -5.70 -6.28
CA GLY A 453 17.66 -5.28 -7.33
C GLY A 453 17.45 -6.30 -8.46
N ALA A 454 18.06 -7.48 -8.42
CA ALA A 454 18.00 -8.42 -9.55
C ALA A 454 16.75 -9.32 -9.59
N ILE A 455 15.88 -9.26 -8.57
CA ILE A 455 14.62 -10.02 -8.51
C ILE A 455 13.40 -9.10 -8.62
N THR A 456 13.28 -8.43 -9.77
CA THR A 456 12.31 -7.36 -10.05
C THR A 456 10.88 -7.66 -9.61
N GLU A 457 10.29 -8.76 -10.10
CA GLU A 457 8.90 -9.10 -9.81
C GLU A 457 8.65 -9.25 -8.30
N ASN A 458 9.52 -10.00 -7.63
CA ASN A 458 9.46 -10.25 -6.19
C ASN A 458 9.61 -8.97 -5.36
N THR A 459 10.56 -8.10 -5.74
CA THR A 459 10.81 -6.82 -5.07
C THR A 459 9.61 -5.89 -5.22
N VAL A 460 9.12 -5.69 -6.45
CA VAL A 460 8.00 -4.78 -6.73
C VAL A 460 6.72 -5.28 -6.06
N LYS A 461 6.43 -6.58 -6.13
CA LYS A 461 5.28 -7.20 -5.47
C LYS A 461 5.31 -6.95 -3.96
N ARG A 462 6.39 -7.35 -3.29
CA ARG A 462 6.51 -7.19 -1.83
C ARG A 462 6.49 -5.72 -1.40
N VAL A 463 7.13 -4.81 -2.14
CA VAL A 463 7.08 -3.37 -1.82
C VAL A 463 5.64 -2.84 -1.86
N LYS A 464 4.85 -3.22 -2.88
CA LYS A 464 3.42 -2.87 -2.94
C LYS A 464 2.68 -3.44 -1.73
N GLU A 465 2.83 -4.73 -1.45
CA GLU A 465 2.17 -5.38 -0.32
C GLU A 465 2.54 -4.72 1.03
N ILE A 466 3.82 -4.39 1.26
CA ILE A 466 4.28 -3.73 2.48
C ILE A 466 3.59 -2.37 2.66
N LEU A 467 3.60 -1.54 1.61
CA LEU A 467 2.97 -0.22 1.65
C LEU A 467 1.46 -0.33 1.88
N GLN A 468 0.85 -1.38 1.33
CA GLN A 468 -0.57 -1.68 1.46
C GLN A 468 -0.98 -2.17 2.85
N GLN A 469 -0.17 -3.05 3.43
CA GLN A 469 -0.46 -3.69 4.71
C GLN A 469 -0.02 -2.86 5.93
N CYS A 470 0.92 -1.92 5.74
CA CYS A 470 1.49 -1.12 6.82
C CYS A 470 1.22 0.39 6.64
N PRO A 471 -0.04 0.85 6.84
CA PRO A 471 -0.41 2.22 6.59
C PRO A 471 0.38 3.29 7.33
N GLY A 472 0.89 4.27 6.58
CA GLY A 472 1.60 5.42 7.14
C GLY A 472 3.05 5.14 7.54
N MET A 473 3.55 3.92 7.32
CA MET A 473 4.95 3.58 7.48
C MET A 473 5.80 4.22 6.37
N PHE A 474 7.00 4.69 6.73
CA PHE A 474 7.99 5.20 5.78
C PHE A 474 8.91 4.05 5.36
N LEU A 475 8.84 3.67 4.09
CA LEU A 475 9.64 2.59 3.52
C LEU A 475 10.75 3.16 2.64
N THR A 476 12.00 2.82 2.92
CA THR A 476 13.15 3.11 2.06
C THR A 476 13.69 1.83 1.44
N VAL A 477 13.65 1.72 0.11
CA VAL A 477 14.30 0.63 -0.62
C VAL A 477 15.64 1.13 -1.14
N GLN A 478 16.73 0.48 -0.72
CA GLN A 478 18.09 0.85 -1.09
C GLN A 478 18.63 -0.11 -2.15
N VAL A 479 18.62 0.30 -3.41
CA VAL A 479 19.08 -0.51 -4.54
C VAL A 479 20.58 -0.28 -4.76
N SER A 480 21.36 -1.36 -4.81
CA SER A 480 22.81 -1.24 -4.95
C SER A 480 23.27 -1.16 -6.41
N ILE A 481 24.14 -0.19 -6.72
CA ILE A 481 24.79 0.00 -8.03
C ILE A 481 26.27 0.29 -7.82
N ASP A 482 27.13 -0.67 -8.19
CA ASP A 482 28.58 -0.54 -7.99
C ASP A 482 29.40 -0.40 -9.28
N SER A 483 28.79 -0.64 -10.45
CA SER A 483 29.38 -0.43 -11.78
C SER A 483 28.25 -0.43 -12.81
N LEU A 484 28.58 -0.40 -14.10
CA LEU A 484 27.63 -0.38 -15.20
C LEU A 484 27.75 -1.65 -16.05
N PHE A 485 26.61 -2.15 -16.53
CA PHE A 485 26.54 -3.28 -17.46
C PHE A 485 27.30 -4.52 -16.92
N GLU A 486 28.15 -5.14 -17.75
CA GLU A 486 28.93 -6.32 -17.36
C GLU A 486 29.83 -6.09 -16.14
N GLY A 487 30.33 -4.85 -15.93
CA GLY A 487 31.13 -4.54 -14.75
C GLY A 487 30.35 -4.75 -13.45
N HIS A 488 29.05 -4.41 -13.44
CA HIS A 488 28.18 -4.64 -12.29
C HIS A 488 27.90 -6.13 -12.07
N ASP A 489 27.66 -6.86 -13.16
CA ASP A 489 27.39 -8.29 -13.10
C ASP A 489 28.62 -9.06 -12.59
N ASN A 490 29.82 -8.68 -13.04
CA ASN A 490 31.08 -9.29 -12.65
C ASN A 490 31.42 -9.08 -11.18
N SER A 491 31.20 -7.87 -10.65
CA SER A 491 31.51 -7.56 -9.24
C SER A 491 30.57 -8.27 -8.26
N ARG A 492 29.37 -8.64 -8.72
CA ARG A 492 28.33 -9.31 -7.92
C ARG A 492 28.18 -10.81 -8.23
N LYS A 493 28.94 -11.31 -9.23
CA LYS A 493 28.83 -12.67 -9.78
C LYS A 493 27.40 -13.02 -10.18
N MET A 494 26.76 -12.12 -10.91
CA MET A 494 25.32 -12.18 -11.22
C MET A 494 25.06 -11.73 -12.66
N PRO A 495 25.14 -12.65 -13.66
CA PRO A 495 24.87 -12.34 -15.06
C PRO A 495 23.45 -11.79 -15.27
N GLY A 496 23.32 -10.68 -16.01
CA GLY A 496 22.06 -9.98 -16.25
C GLY A 496 21.57 -9.15 -15.05
N GLY A 497 22.36 -9.10 -13.97
CA GLY A 497 22.02 -8.41 -12.73
C GLY A 497 21.76 -6.92 -12.91
N PHE A 498 22.59 -6.24 -13.71
CA PHE A 498 22.45 -4.82 -14.00
C PHE A 498 21.14 -4.50 -14.71
N VAL A 499 20.78 -5.29 -15.73
CA VAL A 499 19.54 -5.09 -16.49
C VAL A 499 18.32 -5.25 -15.59
N ALA A 500 18.29 -6.31 -14.78
CA ALA A 500 17.21 -6.56 -13.83
C ALA A 500 17.12 -5.46 -12.75
N MET A 501 18.27 -5.00 -12.24
CA MET A 501 18.33 -3.91 -11.26
C MET A 501 17.80 -2.58 -11.82
N VAL A 502 18.15 -2.23 -13.06
CA VAL A 502 17.60 -1.04 -13.75
C VAL A 502 16.08 -1.16 -13.90
N GLU A 503 15.58 -2.34 -14.27
CA GLU A 503 14.15 -2.57 -14.40
C GLU A 503 13.44 -2.45 -13.04
N THR A 504 14.02 -3.00 -11.97
CA THR A 504 13.52 -2.83 -10.60
C THR A 504 13.39 -1.35 -10.22
N LEU A 505 14.39 -0.52 -10.52
CA LEU A 505 14.32 0.91 -10.23
C LEU A 505 13.21 1.61 -11.01
N LYS A 506 13.02 1.27 -12.29
CA LYS A 506 11.95 1.84 -13.13
C LYS A 506 10.56 1.46 -12.59
N GLU A 507 10.37 0.19 -12.22
CA GLU A 507 9.09 -0.27 -11.67
C GLU A 507 8.81 0.33 -10.28
N LEU A 508 9.81 0.40 -9.40
CA LEU A 508 9.67 1.08 -8.11
C LEU A 508 9.34 2.56 -8.28
N ALA A 509 9.91 3.24 -9.29
CA ALA A 509 9.57 4.63 -9.59
C ALA A 509 8.10 4.80 -9.99
N LYS A 510 7.51 3.84 -10.74
CA LYS A 510 6.08 3.80 -11.01
C LYS A 510 5.27 3.66 -9.72
N VAL A 511 5.64 2.75 -8.82
CA VAL A 511 4.98 2.58 -7.51
C VAL A 511 5.06 3.86 -6.66
N ARG A 512 6.22 4.51 -6.62
CA ARG A 512 6.47 5.75 -5.87
C ARG A 512 5.58 6.93 -6.33
N LYS A 513 5.09 6.94 -7.57
CA LYS A 513 4.13 7.97 -8.03
C LYS A 513 2.86 7.96 -7.17
N ASN A 514 2.42 6.77 -6.76
CA ASN A 514 1.20 6.53 -5.99
C ASN A 514 1.44 6.49 -4.46
N PHE A 515 2.61 6.04 -4.01
CA PHE A 515 2.96 5.95 -2.59
C PHE A 515 4.03 6.99 -2.20
N LYS A 516 3.62 8.14 -1.65
CA LYS A 516 4.54 9.22 -1.24
C LYS A 516 5.43 8.88 -0.04
N ASN A 517 5.10 7.81 0.68
CA ASN A 517 5.85 7.25 1.80
C ASN A 517 6.88 6.18 1.37
N LEU A 518 6.98 5.88 0.07
CA LEU A 518 8.07 5.09 -0.50
C LEU A 518 9.22 6.01 -0.91
N ARG A 519 10.43 5.66 -0.48
CA ARG A 519 11.68 6.29 -0.86
C ARG A 519 12.57 5.29 -1.59
N ILE A 520 13.09 5.69 -2.75
CA ILE A 520 14.03 4.91 -3.56
C ILE A 520 15.41 5.52 -3.38
N GLN A 521 16.35 4.75 -2.86
CA GLN A 521 17.72 5.20 -2.62
C GLN A 521 18.68 4.31 -3.41
N ILE A 522 19.67 4.91 -4.05
CA ILE A 522 20.77 4.18 -4.69
C ILE A 522 21.95 4.13 -3.72
N ASN A 523 22.53 2.96 -3.53
CA ASN A 523 23.74 2.78 -2.74
C ASN A 523 24.88 2.30 -3.66
N THR A 524 26.06 2.88 -3.51
CA THR A 524 27.26 2.45 -4.24
C THR A 524 28.36 2.14 -3.22
N CYS A 525 28.87 0.91 -3.22
CA CYS A 525 30.06 0.54 -2.45
C CYS A 525 31.29 1.05 -3.19
N PHE A 526 31.92 2.10 -2.67
CA PHE A 526 33.10 2.75 -3.23
C PHE A 526 34.36 1.95 -2.90
N ASP A 527 35.00 1.40 -3.93
CA ASP A 527 36.14 0.50 -3.81
C ASP A 527 37.15 0.68 -4.97
N ASP A 528 38.22 -0.10 -4.96
CA ASP A 528 39.22 -0.11 -6.03
C ASP A 528 38.66 -0.52 -7.40
N PHE A 529 37.61 -1.35 -7.41
CA PHE A 529 36.98 -1.82 -8.64
C PHE A 529 36.30 -0.68 -9.40
N ASN A 530 35.62 0.22 -8.69
CA ASN A 530 34.79 1.24 -9.31
C ASN A 530 35.28 2.69 -9.17
N VAL A 531 36.32 2.96 -8.37
CA VAL A 531 36.81 4.31 -8.07
C VAL A 531 37.01 5.20 -9.32
N ASN A 532 37.44 4.63 -10.45
CA ASN A 532 37.67 5.36 -11.70
C ASN A 532 36.41 5.54 -12.56
N GLN A 533 35.32 4.83 -12.24
CA GLN A 533 34.05 4.82 -12.97
C GLN A 533 32.92 5.55 -12.23
N ILE A 534 33.12 5.97 -10.97
CA ILE A 534 32.09 6.61 -10.14
C ILE A 534 31.40 7.80 -10.83
N LYS A 535 32.14 8.66 -11.53
CA LYS A 535 31.55 9.78 -12.30
C LYS A 535 30.60 9.29 -13.39
N GLN A 536 30.93 8.18 -14.06
CA GLN A 536 30.09 7.56 -15.08
C GLN A 536 28.84 6.94 -14.45
N ILE A 537 28.98 6.24 -13.32
CA ILE A 537 27.87 5.67 -12.55
C ILE A 537 26.90 6.77 -12.13
N ILE A 538 27.40 7.85 -11.54
CA ILE A 538 26.61 9.04 -11.17
C ILE A 538 25.87 9.60 -12.38
N ASN A 539 26.56 9.78 -13.51
CA ASN A 539 25.94 10.35 -14.70
C ASN A 539 24.85 9.43 -15.28
N TYR A 540 25.10 8.12 -15.27
CA TYR A 540 24.13 7.13 -15.71
C TYR A 540 22.87 7.17 -14.84
N CYS A 541 23.02 7.07 -13.52
CA CYS A 541 21.89 7.12 -12.58
C CYS A 541 21.06 8.38 -12.79
N LYS A 542 21.72 9.54 -12.94
CA LYS A 542 21.06 10.83 -13.14
C LYS A 542 20.33 10.97 -14.47
N THR A 543 20.81 10.31 -15.51
CA THR A 543 20.25 10.44 -16.86
C THR A 543 19.15 9.42 -17.12
N HIS A 544 19.23 8.24 -16.49
CA HIS A 544 18.41 7.10 -16.88
C HIS A 544 17.48 6.59 -15.77
N LEU A 545 17.64 7.02 -14.51
CA LEU A 545 16.93 6.46 -13.36
C LEU A 545 16.18 7.54 -12.57
N GLU A 546 15.00 7.20 -12.08
CA GLU A 546 14.24 8.02 -11.13
C GLU A 546 14.51 7.53 -9.69
N TYR A 547 15.19 8.31 -8.87
CA TYR A 547 15.52 7.96 -7.48
C TYR A 547 15.48 9.19 -6.56
N ASP A 548 15.48 8.98 -5.24
CA ASP A 548 15.36 10.05 -4.25
C ASP A 548 16.69 10.54 -3.67
N GLN A 549 17.66 9.63 -3.53
CA GLN A 549 18.99 9.93 -3.00
C GLN A 549 19.99 8.87 -3.49
N GLN A 550 21.22 9.30 -3.77
CA GLN A 550 22.36 8.39 -3.96
C GLN A 550 23.35 8.52 -2.79
N LEU A 551 23.72 7.39 -2.18
CA LEU A 551 24.71 7.29 -1.10
C LEU A 551 25.94 6.50 -1.56
N PHE A 552 27.11 6.92 -1.10
CA PHE A 552 28.38 6.24 -1.34
C PHE A 552 28.90 5.67 -0.03
N TYR A 553 29.16 4.37 -0.01
CA TYR A 553 29.69 3.68 1.15
C TYR A 553 31.15 3.35 0.88
N LEU A 554 32.08 3.84 1.70
CA LEU A 554 33.47 3.44 1.57
C LEU A 554 33.57 1.94 1.91
N ILE A 555 34.20 1.14 1.05
CA ILE A 555 34.40 -0.29 1.29
C ILE A 555 35.12 -0.49 2.63
N ARG A 556 34.73 -1.53 3.38
CA ARG A 556 35.37 -1.91 4.64
C ARG A 556 35.95 -3.31 4.51
N GLU A 557 37.03 -3.59 5.22
CA GLU A 557 37.52 -4.95 5.39
C GLU A 557 36.66 -5.66 6.44
N ALA A 558 36.15 -6.84 6.09
CA ALA A 558 35.30 -7.64 6.99
C ALA A 558 36.07 -8.02 8.25
N GLY A 559 35.39 -7.94 9.40
CA GLY A 559 35.99 -8.30 10.67
C GLY A 559 37.13 -7.38 11.12
N GLU A 560 37.39 -6.23 10.49
CA GLU A 560 38.37 -5.23 10.95
C GLU A 560 37.71 -4.00 11.56
N LEU A 561 38.22 -3.56 12.71
CA LEU A 561 37.77 -2.34 13.39
C LEU A 561 38.34 -1.06 12.75
N ILE A 562 39.50 -1.17 12.11
CA ILE A 562 40.20 -0.07 11.40
C ILE A 562 40.75 -0.63 10.09
N THR A 563 40.09 -0.34 8.98
CA THR A 563 40.59 -0.73 7.66
C THR A 563 41.67 0.26 7.23
N LYS A 564 42.95 -0.13 7.24
CA LYS A 564 44.03 0.70 6.64
C LYS A 564 44.15 0.48 5.14
N GLY A 565 43.70 -0.67 4.64
CA GLY A 565 43.83 -1.06 3.23
C GLY A 565 43.00 -0.23 2.24
N ASN A 566 42.08 0.63 2.71
CA ASN A 566 41.26 1.50 1.86
C ASN A 566 41.66 2.99 1.94
N ASN A 567 42.73 3.35 2.66
CA ASN A 567 43.11 4.75 2.90
C ASN A 567 43.43 5.51 1.60
N HIS A 568 43.97 4.81 0.60
CA HIS A 568 44.27 5.38 -0.72
C HIS A 568 43.02 5.83 -1.49
N LEU A 569 41.83 5.37 -1.11
CA LEU A 569 40.55 5.75 -1.72
C LEU A 569 40.03 7.11 -1.23
N ILE A 570 40.49 7.59 -0.06
CA ILE A 570 39.94 8.77 0.62
C ILE A 570 39.93 10.03 -0.25
N PRO A 571 41.02 10.42 -0.96
CA PRO A 571 41.00 11.64 -1.77
C PRO A 571 39.93 11.59 -2.87
N LYS A 572 39.86 10.47 -3.62
CA LYS A 572 38.86 10.29 -4.69
C LYS A 572 37.43 10.14 -4.13
N PHE A 573 37.29 9.58 -2.93
CA PHE A 573 36.02 9.54 -2.23
C PHE A 573 35.53 10.95 -1.92
N ILE A 574 36.39 11.83 -1.37
CA ILE A 574 36.05 13.24 -1.11
C ILE A 574 35.66 13.95 -2.41
N ASP A 575 36.43 13.79 -3.49
CA ASP A 575 36.12 14.39 -4.79
C ASP A 575 34.74 13.96 -5.32
N THR A 576 34.40 12.68 -5.11
CA THR A 576 33.10 12.12 -5.45
C THR A 576 31.96 12.77 -4.66
N LEU A 577 32.17 12.94 -3.35
CA LEU A 577 31.17 13.55 -2.47
C LEU A 577 30.88 15.00 -2.88
N LEU A 578 31.91 15.78 -3.17
CA LEU A 578 31.80 17.16 -3.64
C LEU A 578 31.05 17.23 -4.98
N ALA A 579 31.43 16.37 -5.94
CA ALA A 579 30.79 16.32 -7.26
C ALA A 579 29.31 15.91 -7.18
N ASN A 580 28.93 15.08 -6.21
CA ASN A 580 27.54 14.69 -6.04
C ASN A 580 26.70 15.76 -5.32
N GLU A 581 27.29 16.46 -4.34
CA GLU A 581 26.62 17.50 -3.55
C GLU A 581 26.10 18.68 -4.37
N GLU A 582 26.92 19.21 -5.30
CA GLU A 582 26.55 20.41 -6.08
C GLU A 582 25.26 20.23 -6.89
N ARG A 583 24.91 18.97 -7.22
CA ARG A 583 23.78 18.64 -8.12
C ARG A 583 22.53 18.17 -7.39
N GLU A 584 22.67 17.41 -6.29
CA GLU A 584 21.52 16.96 -5.47
C GLU A 584 20.79 18.12 -4.75
N TRP A 585 21.42 19.31 -4.66
CA TRP A 585 20.82 20.54 -4.14
C TRP A 585 20.00 21.33 -5.17
N ARG A 586 20.27 21.17 -6.48
CA ARG A 586 19.51 21.85 -7.54
C ARG A 586 18.11 21.26 -7.72
N ASP A 587 17.85 20.07 -7.19
CA ASP A 587 16.56 19.40 -7.31
C ASP A 587 15.58 19.78 -6.17
N ASN A 588 14.36 20.14 -6.56
CA ASN A 588 13.56 21.20 -5.93
C ASN A 588 12.72 20.72 -4.71
N ARG A 589 13.28 19.93 -3.79
CA ARG A 589 12.51 19.39 -2.64
C ARG A 589 12.61 20.24 -1.38
N LYS A 590 11.50 20.92 -1.08
CA LYS A 590 11.35 22.03 -0.11
C LYS A 590 11.03 21.63 1.35
N THR A 591 11.03 20.34 1.72
CA THR A 591 10.63 19.95 3.10
C THR A 591 11.80 20.04 4.08
N ILE A 592 11.51 20.44 5.32
CA ILE A 592 12.50 20.49 6.40
C ILE A 592 13.14 19.13 6.65
N TRP A 593 12.38 18.03 6.54
CA TRP A 593 12.89 16.67 6.69
C TRP A 593 13.94 16.30 5.65
N HIS A 594 13.74 16.69 4.38
CA HIS A 594 14.76 16.45 3.35
C HIS A 594 16.05 17.20 3.68
N ARG A 595 15.96 18.44 4.18
CA ARG A 595 17.14 19.20 4.63
C ARG A 595 17.86 18.52 5.80
N VAL A 596 17.11 18.05 6.80
CA VAL A 596 17.69 17.32 7.95
C VAL A 596 18.44 16.08 7.48
N VAL A 597 17.83 15.24 6.63
CA VAL A 597 18.46 14.02 6.10
C VAL A 597 19.75 14.35 5.32
N ARG A 598 19.76 15.43 4.53
CA ARG A 598 20.96 15.87 3.80
C ARG A 598 22.08 16.34 4.72
N VAL A 599 21.73 17.12 5.73
CA VAL A 599 22.69 17.57 6.74
C VAL A 599 23.31 16.39 7.47
N LEU A 600 22.50 15.42 7.89
CA LEU A 600 22.99 14.19 8.52
C LEU A 600 23.88 13.38 7.57
N GLN A 601 23.54 13.31 6.28
CA GLN A 601 24.39 12.67 5.27
C GLN A 601 25.74 13.36 5.13
N GLY A 602 25.76 14.69 4.97
CA GLY A 602 27.00 15.46 4.85
C GLY A 602 27.88 15.36 6.09
N LEU A 603 27.27 15.41 7.28
CA LEU A 603 27.98 15.17 8.54
C LEU A 603 28.51 13.73 8.63
N THR A 604 27.76 12.74 8.14
CA THR A 604 28.21 11.33 8.13
C THR A 604 29.48 11.17 7.30
N TYR A 605 29.53 11.82 6.13
CA TYR A 605 30.73 11.80 5.30
C TYR A 605 31.89 12.56 5.93
N LYS A 606 31.62 13.74 6.51
CA LYS A 606 32.64 14.51 7.24
C LYS A 606 33.24 13.69 8.37
N ASP A 607 32.38 13.13 9.22
CA ASP A 607 32.82 12.33 10.36
C ASP A 607 33.60 11.10 9.90
N LEU A 608 33.18 10.42 8.82
CA LEU A 608 33.92 9.29 8.26
C LEU A 608 35.34 9.68 7.83
N VAL A 609 35.49 10.80 7.11
CA VAL A 609 36.80 11.30 6.66
C VAL A 609 37.67 11.69 7.84
N GLU A 610 37.11 12.37 8.84
CA GLU A 610 37.82 12.78 10.06
C GLU A 610 38.27 11.56 10.88
N ILE A 611 37.41 10.54 11.02
CA ILE A 611 37.75 9.27 11.69
C ILE A 611 38.89 8.57 10.96
N LYS A 612 38.87 8.57 9.62
CA LYS A 612 39.90 7.96 8.78
C LYS A 612 41.25 8.67 8.86
N LEU A 613 41.26 10.00 8.76
CA LEU A 613 42.51 10.77 8.79
C LEU A 613 43.16 10.75 10.17
N ASN A 614 42.36 10.79 11.24
CA ASN A 614 42.88 10.88 12.60
C ASN A 614 43.05 9.53 13.29
N GLU A 615 42.60 8.43 12.65
CA GLU A 615 42.52 7.09 13.23
C GLU A 615 41.90 7.11 14.65
N LYS A 616 40.82 7.90 14.82
CA LYS A 616 40.15 8.10 16.12
C LYS A 616 38.63 8.18 15.96
N PHE A 617 37.92 7.54 16.87
CA PHE A 617 36.47 7.72 17.01
C PHE A 617 36.13 9.09 17.61
N ILE A 618 35.33 9.87 16.89
CA ILE A 618 35.03 11.27 17.23
C ILE A 618 33.62 11.48 17.81
N ARG A 619 32.86 10.39 17.96
CA ARG A 619 31.50 10.36 18.50
C ARG A 619 31.41 9.37 19.65
N PRO A 620 30.32 9.31 20.44
CA PRO A 620 30.06 8.18 21.33
C PRO A 620 29.39 7.02 20.56
N CYS A 621 29.63 5.76 20.99
CA CYS A 621 28.98 4.59 20.40
C CYS A 621 27.74 4.22 21.22
N PHE A 622 26.59 4.08 20.54
CA PHE A 622 25.34 3.67 21.19
C PHE A 622 24.88 2.27 20.77
N ALA A 623 25.82 1.43 20.31
CA ALA A 623 25.56 0.00 20.08
C ALA A 623 25.09 -0.65 21.38
N THR A 624 24.13 -1.56 21.27
CA THR A 624 23.38 -2.21 22.37
C THR A 624 22.54 -1.29 23.26
N GLU A 625 22.74 0.03 23.24
CA GLU A 625 21.92 0.98 24.01
C GLU A 625 20.77 1.59 23.19
N LYS A 626 21.04 1.89 21.92
CA LYS A 626 20.09 2.53 21.00
C LYS A 626 19.91 1.78 19.70
N PHE A 627 20.87 0.94 19.32
CA PHE A 627 20.72 0.02 18.20
C PHE A 627 21.42 -1.30 18.47
N VAL A 628 21.00 -2.36 17.79
CA VAL A 628 21.60 -3.70 17.89
C VAL A 628 21.40 -4.46 16.57
N THR A 629 22.24 -5.48 16.33
CA THR A 629 22.10 -6.39 15.20
C THR A 629 21.54 -7.75 15.64
N LEU A 630 20.52 -8.24 14.93
CA LEU A 630 19.92 -9.55 15.05
C LEU A 630 20.12 -10.31 13.73
N TYR A 631 20.53 -11.57 13.80
CA TYR A 631 20.71 -12.44 12.65
C TYR A 631 19.55 -13.41 12.45
N ASP A 632 19.52 -14.04 11.29
CA ASP A 632 18.46 -14.94 10.85
C ASP A 632 18.32 -16.16 11.77
N ASP A 633 19.41 -16.68 12.31
CA ASP A 633 19.45 -17.79 13.28
C ASP A 633 19.11 -17.40 14.72
N GLY A 634 18.81 -16.11 14.97
CA GLY A 634 18.57 -15.56 16.30
C GLY A 634 19.82 -15.07 17.04
N ALA A 635 21.02 -15.20 16.47
CA ALA A 635 22.22 -14.63 17.07
C ALA A 635 22.13 -13.10 17.16
N VAL A 636 22.66 -12.53 18.23
CA VAL A 636 22.67 -11.09 18.48
C VAL A 636 24.11 -10.60 18.61
N SER A 637 24.43 -9.50 17.93
CA SER A 637 25.74 -8.84 18.01
C SER A 637 25.56 -7.32 18.24
N PRO A 638 26.57 -6.62 18.81
CA PRO A 638 26.45 -5.18 19.08
C PRO A 638 26.22 -4.37 17.80
N CYS A 639 26.91 -4.76 16.73
CA CYS A 639 26.84 -4.21 15.40
C CYS A 639 27.31 -5.27 14.39
N GLU A 640 27.10 -5.01 13.09
CA GLU A 640 27.54 -5.93 12.02
C GLU A 640 29.07 -5.99 11.86
N VAL A 641 29.82 -4.99 12.32
CA VAL A 641 31.29 -4.98 12.24
C VAL A 641 31.93 -5.97 13.19
N LEU A 642 31.26 -6.23 14.32
CA LEU A 642 31.77 -7.08 15.40
C LEU A 642 31.18 -8.49 15.37
N GLU A 643 30.54 -8.89 14.28
CA GLU A 643 29.88 -10.19 14.18
C GLU A 643 30.81 -11.36 14.52
N ASP A 644 31.98 -11.40 13.89
CA ASP A 644 32.94 -12.50 14.03
C ASP A 644 33.77 -12.39 15.31
N ARG A 645 33.86 -11.18 15.88
CA ARG A 645 34.64 -10.91 17.09
C ARG A 645 33.82 -11.06 18.37
N MET A 646 32.52 -10.76 18.31
CA MET A 646 31.68 -10.62 19.50
C MET A 646 30.21 -10.96 19.22
N LYS A 647 29.85 -12.21 19.55
CA LYS A 647 28.44 -12.64 19.66
C LYS A 647 27.98 -12.48 21.09
N LEU A 648 26.86 -11.79 21.28
CA LEU A 648 26.28 -11.51 22.60
C LEU A 648 25.48 -12.69 23.15
N GLY A 649 24.98 -13.56 22.28
CA GLY A 649 24.16 -14.72 22.60
C GLY A 649 23.07 -14.95 21.54
N ASN A 650 22.26 -15.99 21.69
CA ASN A 650 21.12 -16.27 20.81
C ASN A 650 19.81 -15.89 21.50
N ILE A 651 18.97 -15.10 20.84
CA ILE A 651 17.71 -14.59 21.37
C ILE A 651 16.72 -15.71 21.75
N LYS A 652 16.85 -16.90 21.12
CA LYS A 652 16.06 -18.11 21.43
C LYS A 652 16.25 -18.56 22.88
N ASP A 653 17.46 -18.44 23.42
CA ASP A 653 17.79 -18.84 24.80
C ASP A 653 17.21 -17.89 25.87
N TYR A 654 16.72 -16.72 25.44
CA TYR A 654 16.26 -15.65 26.32
C TYR A 654 14.77 -15.34 26.12
N ASP A 655 13.97 -16.31 25.68
CA ASP A 655 12.54 -16.14 25.41
C ASP A 655 12.27 -14.94 24.46
N TYR A 656 13.13 -14.82 23.46
CA TYR A 656 13.09 -13.78 22.43
C TYR A 656 13.20 -12.34 22.97
N ASP A 657 13.66 -12.16 24.22
CA ASP A 657 13.75 -10.87 24.90
C ASP A 657 15.18 -10.32 24.92
N PHE A 658 15.42 -9.30 24.10
CA PHE A 658 16.72 -8.63 24.02
C PHE A 658 17.13 -7.98 25.34
N TYR A 659 16.20 -7.41 26.10
CA TYR A 659 16.52 -6.75 27.36
C TYR A 659 16.88 -7.76 28.44
N LYS A 660 16.28 -8.96 28.39
CA LYS A 660 16.69 -10.10 29.22
C LYS A 660 18.10 -10.57 28.86
N LEU A 661 18.40 -10.77 27.57
CA LEU A 661 19.75 -11.06 27.08
C LEU A 661 20.74 -10.00 27.59
N GLN A 662 20.47 -8.72 27.32
CA GLN A 662 21.31 -7.58 27.71
C GLN A 662 21.66 -7.56 29.19
N LYS A 663 20.66 -7.81 30.04
CA LYS A 663 20.86 -7.82 31.49
C LYS A 663 21.67 -9.03 31.96
N LEU A 664 21.37 -10.22 31.45
CA LEU A 664 21.98 -11.47 31.92
C LEU A 664 23.41 -11.67 31.43
N THR A 665 23.74 -11.20 30.22
CA THR A 665 25.10 -11.30 29.67
C THR A 665 26.03 -10.22 30.21
N LYS A 666 25.54 -9.32 31.09
CA LYS A 666 26.24 -8.12 31.54
C LYS A 666 26.85 -7.37 30.36
N MET A 667 26.02 -7.18 29.32
CA MET A 667 26.44 -6.67 28.02
C MET A 667 27.27 -5.37 28.12
N LYS A 668 26.96 -4.52 29.10
CA LYS A 668 27.69 -3.29 29.43
C LYS A 668 29.17 -3.49 29.73
N ASP A 669 29.50 -4.54 30.47
CA ASP A 669 30.88 -4.87 30.84
C ASP A 669 31.62 -5.49 29.66
N LEU A 670 30.88 -6.18 28.76
CA LEU A 670 31.39 -6.87 27.59
C LEU A 670 31.76 -5.89 26.45
N TYR A 671 30.90 -4.90 26.16
CA TYR A 671 31.19 -3.96 25.07
C TYR A 671 32.15 -2.83 25.47
N SER A 672 32.22 -2.45 26.76
CA SER A 672 33.12 -1.37 27.21
C SER A 672 34.58 -1.72 26.97
N LYS A 673 34.98 -2.97 27.22
CA LYS A 673 36.36 -3.42 27.02
C LYS A 673 36.81 -3.49 25.55
N GLU A 674 35.99 -4.04 24.66
CA GLU A 674 36.34 -4.20 23.23
C GLU A 674 36.10 -2.93 22.40
N ILE A 675 35.01 -2.19 22.65
CA ILE A 675 34.62 -1.05 21.81
C ILE A 675 35.16 0.27 22.36
N VAL A 676 35.07 0.49 23.68
CA VAL A 676 35.40 1.78 24.32
C VAL A 676 36.87 1.81 24.77
N GLU A 677 37.37 0.74 25.37
CA GLU A 677 38.76 0.64 25.82
C GLU A 677 39.71 0.16 24.70
N GLY A 678 39.21 -0.67 23.77
CA GLY A 678 39.95 -1.23 22.62
C GLY A 678 40.23 -0.27 21.46
N LYS A 679 39.94 1.04 21.60
CA LYS A 679 40.18 2.09 20.58
C LYS A 679 39.49 1.82 19.23
N CYS A 680 38.21 1.45 19.25
CA CYS A 680 37.40 1.34 18.02
C CYS A 680 37.38 2.67 17.25
N ASN A 681 37.41 2.64 15.90
CA ASN A 681 37.24 3.80 15.01
C ASN A 681 36.09 3.51 14.03
N CYS A 682 34.85 3.77 14.45
CA CYS A 682 33.67 3.35 13.70
C CYS A 682 33.57 3.98 12.30
N GLU A 683 33.82 3.17 11.28
CA GLU A 683 33.61 3.53 9.86
C GLU A 683 32.23 3.08 9.36
N TRP A 684 31.38 2.56 10.25
CA TRP A 684 30.06 2.07 9.89
C TRP A 684 29.08 3.21 9.63
N GLN A 685 29.05 3.67 8.39
CA GLN A 685 28.23 4.79 7.93
C GLN A 685 26.74 4.64 8.26
N CYS A 686 26.20 3.42 8.34
CA CYS A 686 24.78 3.21 8.68
C CYS A 686 24.46 3.50 10.16
N ALA A 687 25.44 3.40 11.06
CA ALA A 687 25.29 3.69 12.48
C ALA A 687 25.66 5.13 12.86
N LEU A 688 26.52 5.80 12.08
CA LEU A 688 26.92 7.19 12.37
C LEU A 688 25.72 8.14 12.56
N PRO A 689 24.66 8.13 11.72
CA PRO A 689 23.47 8.96 11.97
C PRO A 689 22.78 8.66 13.31
N MET A 690 22.81 7.41 13.78
CA MET A 690 22.26 7.05 15.09
C MET A 690 23.13 7.60 16.21
N ASN A 691 24.47 7.51 16.09
CA ASN A 691 25.38 8.10 17.06
C ASN A 691 25.23 9.63 17.13
N MET A 692 25.11 10.30 15.99
CA MET A 692 24.87 11.75 15.91
C MET A 692 23.56 12.17 16.58
N LEU A 693 22.50 11.37 16.42
CA LEU A 693 21.20 11.68 17.00
C LEU A 693 21.25 11.75 18.53
N TYR A 694 22.20 11.05 19.16
CA TYR A 694 22.36 11.00 20.62
C TYR A 694 23.60 11.73 21.13
N ASP A 695 24.33 12.43 20.26
CA ASP A 695 25.47 13.26 20.62
C ASP A 695 25.06 14.75 20.58
N PRO A 696 24.81 15.39 21.75
CA PRO A 696 24.42 16.80 21.80
C PRO A 696 25.43 17.74 21.14
N SER A 697 26.71 17.35 21.03
CA SER A 697 27.76 18.17 20.39
C SER A 697 27.49 18.42 18.90
N VAL A 698 26.65 17.58 18.28
CA VAL A 698 26.33 17.66 16.84
C VAL A 698 25.13 18.53 16.54
N TYR A 699 24.26 18.80 17.53
CA TYR A 699 22.98 19.47 17.30
C TYR A 699 23.16 20.89 16.74
N PHE A 700 24.16 21.63 17.21
CA PHE A 700 24.49 22.94 16.65
C PHE A 700 24.96 22.84 15.19
N ARG A 701 25.76 21.81 14.84
CA ARG A 701 26.20 21.56 13.46
C ARG A 701 25.02 21.19 12.56
N ILE A 702 24.07 20.41 13.07
CA ILE A 702 22.82 20.08 12.35
C ILE A 702 22.02 21.35 12.07
N LEU A 703 21.74 22.16 13.10
CA LEU A 703 20.98 23.39 12.98
C LEU A 703 21.63 24.39 12.01
N LYS A 704 22.95 24.58 12.12
CA LYS A 704 23.73 25.43 11.20
C LYS A 704 23.70 24.88 9.77
N GLY A 705 23.72 23.56 9.61
CA GLY A 705 23.60 22.88 8.33
C GLY A 705 22.27 23.11 7.63
N LEU A 706 21.16 23.32 8.35
CA LEU A 706 19.84 23.46 7.74
C LEU A 706 19.70 24.66 6.80
N THR A 707 20.51 25.70 6.99
CA THR A 707 20.54 26.91 6.15
C THR A 707 21.50 26.79 4.97
N SER A 708 22.51 25.92 5.05
CA SER A 708 23.50 25.69 3.98
C SER A 708 24.09 24.28 4.05
N PRO A 709 23.32 23.23 3.71
CA PRO A 709 23.79 21.84 3.85
C PRO A 709 25.06 21.58 3.05
N SER A 710 25.18 22.19 1.86
CA SER A 710 26.34 22.03 0.97
C SER A 710 27.66 22.57 1.55
N LYS A 711 27.58 23.50 2.51
CA LYS A 711 28.79 24.00 3.18
C LYS A 711 29.43 22.93 4.08
N ILE A 712 28.68 21.90 4.48
CA ILE A 712 29.19 20.84 5.34
C ILE A 712 30.20 19.97 4.58
N VAL A 713 29.85 19.46 3.40
CA VAL A 713 30.80 18.63 2.64
C VAL A 713 31.89 19.48 1.99
N GLN A 714 31.60 20.73 1.59
CA GLN A 714 32.65 21.67 1.18
C GLN A 714 33.70 21.91 2.28
N SER A 715 33.30 21.93 3.56
CA SER A 715 34.25 22.05 4.68
C SER A 715 35.19 20.84 4.80
N VAL A 716 34.75 19.65 4.38
CA VAL A 716 35.59 18.44 4.35
C VAL A 716 36.75 18.64 3.37
N SER A 717 36.48 19.19 2.18
CA SER A 717 37.52 19.51 1.20
C SER A 717 38.55 20.49 1.76
N GLN A 718 38.11 21.53 2.47
CA GLN A 718 39.00 22.53 3.05
C GLN A 718 39.87 21.97 4.18
N GLU A 719 39.34 21.06 5.00
CA GLU A 719 40.11 20.41 6.07
C GLU A 719 41.12 19.40 5.51
N VAL A 720 40.80 18.67 4.44
CA VAL A 720 41.69 17.66 3.85
C VAL A 720 42.74 18.25 2.89
N TYR A 721 42.37 19.24 2.07
CA TYR A 721 43.27 19.85 1.09
C TYR A 721 43.87 21.20 1.54
N GLY A 722 43.39 21.78 2.65
CA GLY A 722 43.82 23.09 3.15
C GLY A 722 45.09 23.09 4.00
N GLU A 723 45.57 21.94 4.46
CA GLU A 723 46.90 21.82 5.09
C GLU A 723 48.05 21.72 4.07
N ALA A 724 47.75 21.77 2.76
CA ALA A 724 48.73 21.72 1.67
C ALA A 724 48.88 23.05 0.91
N LYS A 725 48.78 24.19 1.61
CA LYS A 725 49.12 25.51 1.07
C LYS A 725 50.05 26.31 1.97
#